data_AF-A0A370U1A6-F1
#
_entry.id   AF-A0A370U1A6-F1
#
_cell.length_a   1.000
_cell.length_b   1.000
_cell.length_c   1.000
_cell.angle_alpha   90.00
_cell.angle_beta   90.00
_cell.angle_gamma   90.00
#
_symmetry.space_group_name_H-M   'P 1'
#
loop_
_entity.id
_entity.type
_entity.pdbx_description
1 polymer ?
#
loop_
_entity_poly.entity_id
_entity_poly.type
_entity_poly.pdbx_seq_one_letter_code
_entity_poly.pdbx_strand_id
1 'polypeptide(L)'
;MRLLKLVGPGDLSLVQVPTHNDLPYTILSHTWTPGQEVTYQELISGGGKSKTGYEKIKFCGEQATRDGYLYFWVDTCCIDKSNPAELSTAINSMFRWYRNAKKCYVYLADVSIPGDEVDTQANQSTWEGAFRRSRWFTRGWTLQELVAPAVVEFFSKEGKRLGDRMSLETPIHEITGIRTKALQGNSVSDFSIDERRGWAAQRQTTEEEDSVYCLLGLCEVSMPAIYGEGKEAALKRFQMTVRGFSNSSQQGDLKDSKTPFIVPFERNPNFTGREFQLAKLEKELSKQGQTTKLAITGLGGVGKTQLVLELVYRVRDKYKSRSIIWIPATNMESLHQAYLDVAQKLCIPGWEDKKADVKRIVQEFLSKESTRQWLLVFDNADDINMWISQSSRLIDYLPKSEHGCVVFTTRDRKTAVKLAKNNIVEVPEMEETVATQLLQKCLVNPDLVKNRPDTEALLTELTYLPLAIVQAVAYINENGIALSDYLSLLAEQEEDVIDLLSEEFEDDERYHNIKNPVATTWLISFEQIRQCDFLAADYLSFIACIDSKDIPQSLLPAGPSRKKEIDAIGTLDAYSFITKRSADQALDLHRLVHLATRNWLRKQELITQWTEKAITRLEEVFPDDDYQNRSIWRIYLPHVQSVLKSDVCKDLESRGKLAWRFGMCLSQDGWYNKAEKQFVEAYKTDKRVLGQEHPATLTSMANLALTYWNQGRWKEAEDLGVLVMETRKRVLGREHPATLTRPLEGGRGLGGAGDGDGEAGARPGASRHAHEHGQLSLDVLEPGPLEGGRGLGGASIGDEEAGAGPGTSCYAHEHDQLSLDVLEPGPLEGGRGFGGAGDRDGEAGARPGTSLHAHEHRQLSFDVPEPGPLEGGRGLGGAGDGDGEEGAGPGASRHAHGHSQLSLDVLEPGPLEGGRGLGGAGDGDEEAGAGPGASLHAHEHGKSCLDLEKSRPA
;
A
#
# COMPACT_ATOMS: atom_id res chain seq x y z
N MET A 1 -5.42 -26.82 7.26
CA MET A 1 -5.24 -27.36 8.62
C MET A 1 -3.80 -27.83 8.75
N ARG A 2 -3.17 -27.64 9.90
CA ARG A 2 -1.85 -28.23 10.23
C ARG A 2 -2.04 -29.35 11.24
N LEU A 3 -1.20 -30.38 11.22
CA LEU A 3 -1.16 -31.45 12.22
C LEU A 3 0.24 -31.57 12.81
N LEU A 4 0.34 -32.03 14.05
CA LEU A 4 1.59 -32.40 14.70
C LEU A 4 1.91 -33.87 14.46
N LYS A 5 3.20 -34.18 14.45
CA LYS A 5 3.76 -35.54 14.47
C LYS A 5 4.95 -35.58 15.44
N LEU A 6 5.11 -36.68 16.17
CA LEU A 6 6.37 -37.00 16.84
C LEU A 6 7.41 -37.53 15.84
N VAL A 7 8.62 -36.96 15.87
CA VAL A 7 9.76 -37.36 15.03
C VAL A 7 10.87 -38.03 15.85
N GLY A 8 10.93 -37.73 17.14
CA GLY A 8 11.85 -38.34 18.11
C GLY A 8 11.24 -38.32 19.53
N PRO A 9 12.00 -38.74 20.57
CA PRO A 9 11.52 -38.83 21.96
C PRO A 9 11.27 -37.44 22.59
N GLY A 10 10.15 -36.80 22.22
CA GLY A 10 9.76 -35.45 22.63
C GLY A 10 9.96 -34.37 21.54
N ASP A 11 10.46 -34.74 20.36
CA ASP A 11 10.60 -33.83 19.22
C ASP A 11 9.35 -33.84 18.34
N LEU A 12 8.78 -32.65 18.16
CA LEU A 12 7.58 -32.39 17.37
C LEU A 12 7.95 -31.81 16.00
N SER A 13 7.25 -32.23 14.96
CA SER A 13 7.19 -31.51 13.69
C SER A 13 5.75 -31.15 13.31
N LEU A 14 5.61 -30.05 12.58
CA LEU A 14 4.35 -29.53 12.08
C LEU A 14 4.21 -29.90 10.59
N VAL A 15 3.07 -30.47 10.22
CA VAL A 15 2.77 -30.96 8.87
C VAL A 15 1.58 -30.19 8.32
N GLN A 16 1.79 -29.45 7.23
CA GLN A 16 0.73 -28.79 6.48
C GLN A 16 -0.07 -29.86 5.72
N VAL A 17 -1.38 -29.97 5.98
CA VAL A 17 -2.24 -30.99 5.35
C VAL A 17 -3.29 -30.32 4.46
N PRO A 18 -3.41 -30.72 3.17
CA PRO A 18 -4.50 -30.29 2.30
C PRO A 18 -5.86 -30.67 2.90
N THR A 19 -6.82 -29.76 2.89
CA THR A 19 -8.15 -29.87 3.52
C THR A 19 -9.06 -30.99 2.97
N HIS A 20 -8.59 -31.74 1.96
CA HIS A 20 -9.29 -32.86 1.34
C HIS A 20 -8.67 -34.25 1.66
N ASN A 21 -7.58 -34.32 2.43
CA ASN A 21 -6.99 -35.61 2.83
C ASN A 21 -7.60 -36.13 4.13
N ASP A 22 -8.25 -37.30 4.07
CA ASP A 22 -8.82 -38.04 5.22
C ASP A 22 -7.74 -38.70 6.12
N LEU A 23 -6.68 -37.96 6.51
CA LEU A 23 -5.68 -38.47 7.45
C LEU A 23 -6.30 -38.69 8.84
N PRO A 24 -6.07 -39.84 9.49
CA PRO A 24 -6.51 -40.05 10.87
C PRO A 24 -5.63 -39.28 11.85
N TYR A 25 -6.25 -38.45 12.69
CA TYR A 25 -5.59 -37.73 13.77
C TYR A 25 -6.40 -37.74 15.05
N THR A 26 -5.76 -37.36 16.14
CA THR A 26 -6.35 -37.16 17.48
C THR A 26 -6.23 -35.70 17.91
N ILE A 27 -6.95 -35.28 18.96
CA ILE A 27 -6.88 -33.92 19.51
C ILE A 27 -6.49 -33.94 20.99
N LEU A 28 -5.70 -32.94 21.41
CA LEU A 28 -5.56 -32.60 22.83
C LEU A 28 -6.66 -31.62 23.22
N SER A 29 -7.34 -31.90 24.33
CA SER A 29 -8.22 -30.96 25.01
C SER A 29 -7.74 -30.79 26.44
N HIS A 30 -7.60 -29.56 26.93
CA HIS A 30 -7.00 -29.29 28.24
C HIS A 30 -7.22 -27.82 28.67
N THR A 31 -6.56 -27.37 29.75
CA THR A 31 -6.50 -25.93 30.10
C THR A 31 -5.07 -25.42 30.30
N TRP A 32 -4.80 -24.21 29.82
CA TRP A 32 -3.59 -23.44 30.14
C TRP A 32 -3.71 -22.68 31.46
N THR A 33 -2.58 -22.51 32.15
CA THR A 33 -2.36 -21.38 33.06
C THR A 33 -1.46 -20.34 32.37
N PRO A 34 -1.42 -19.08 32.86
CA PRO A 34 -0.53 -18.05 32.31
C PRO A 34 0.91 -18.55 32.15
N GLY A 35 1.56 -18.17 31.05
CA GLY A 35 2.92 -18.58 30.69
C GLY A 35 3.09 -20.00 30.15
N GLN A 36 2.08 -20.88 30.24
CA GLN A 36 2.22 -22.27 29.74
C GLN A 36 1.91 -22.45 28.25
N GLU A 37 1.02 -21.65 27.67
CA GLU A 37 0.58 -21.82 26.28
C GLU A 37 1.77 -21.76 25.31
N VAL A 38 1.94 -22.81 24.50
CA VAL A 38 2.92 -22.85 23.41
C VAL A 38 2.23 -22.43 22.14
N THR A 39 2.63 -21.29 21.58
CA THR A 39 2.07 -20.75 20.34
C THR A 39 2.70 -21.38 19.09
N TYR A 40 2.06 -21.20 17.94
CA TYR A 40 2.58 -21.60 16.62
C TYR A 40 3.98 -21.03 16.32
N GLN A 41 4.18 -19.73 16.59
CA GLN A 41 5.47 -19.07 16.36
C GLN A 41 6.58 -19.63 17.27
N GLU A 42 6.26 -19.93 18.52
CA GLU A 42 7.19 -20.56 19.48
C GLU A 42 7.48 -22.03 19.19
N LEU A 43 6.55 -22.74 18.54
CA LEU A 43 6.79 -24.10 18.06
C LEU A 43 7.77 -24.09 16.88
N ILE A 44 7.59 -23.16 15.93
CA ILE A 44 8.45 -23.04 14.73
C ILE A 44 9.85 -22.53 15.09
N SER A 45 9.96 -21.54 15.99
CA SER A 45 11.26 -21.05 16.47
C SER A 45 11.96 -22.00 17.45
N GLY A 46 11.27 -23.06 17.90
CA GLY A 46 11.75 -24.02 18.90
C GLY A 46 11.70 -23.51 20.35
N GLY A 47 11.44 -22.22 20.58
CA GLY A 47 11.40 -21.61 21.91
C GLY A 47 10.35 -22.21 22.86
N GLY A 48 9.29 -22.80 22.31
CA GLY A 48 8.20 -23.45 23.05
C GLY A 48 8.64 -24.62 23.94
N LYS A 49 9.79 -25.25 23.67
CA LYS A 49 10.35 -26.37 24.46
C LYS A 49 10.64 -26.02 25.93
N SER A 50 10.82 -24.74 26.24
CA SER A 50 11.10 -24.26 27.61
C SER A 50 9.84 -24.16 28.50
N LYS A 51 8.64 -24.17 27.92
CA LYS A 51 7.38 -24.01 28.64
C LYS A 51 6.90 -25.35 29.19
N THR A 52 6.47 -25.38 30.46
CA THR A 52 5.82 -26.56 31.08
C THR A 52 4.53 -27.00 30.36
N GLY A 53 3.97 -26.15 29.49
CA GLY A 53 2.88 -26.55 28.60
C GLY A 53 3.27 -27.53 27.50
N TYR A 54 4.54 -27.57 27.08
CA TYR A 54 5.06 -28.49 26.06
C TYR A 54 4.89 -29.95 26.47
N GLU A 55 4.92 -30.25 27.77
CA GLU A 55 4.69 -31.59 28.34
C GLU A 55 3.29 -32.13 28.01
N LYS A 56 2.27 -31.26 27.95
CA LYS A 56 0.88 -31.65 27.61
C LYS A 56 0.76 -32.01 26.13
N ILE A 57 1.45 -31.27 25.26
CA ILE A 57 1.51 -31.51 23.82
C ILE A 57 2.27 -32.82 23.55
N LYS A 58 3.37 -33.05 24.27
CA LYS A 58 4.11 -34.32 24.27
C LYS A 58 3.25 -35.49 24.74
N PHE A 59 2.49 -35.34 25.84
CA PHE A 59 1.54 -36.35 26.31
C PHE A 59 0.52 -36.73 25.22
N CYS A 60 -0.05 -35.76 24.51
CA CYS A 60 -0.97 -36.04 23.40
C CYS A 60 -0.30 -36.86 22.28
N GLY A 61 0.94 -36.51 21.89
CA GLY A 61 1.69 -37.25 20.89
C GLY A 61 2.04 -38.67 21.33
N GLU A 62 2.43 -38.86 22.59
CA GLU A 62 2.71 -40.18 23.15
C GLU A 62 1.44 -41.05 23.22
N GLN A 63 0.31 -40.49 23.66
CA GLN A 63 -0.96 -41.22 23.70
C GLN A 63 -1.50 -41.53 22.30
N ALA A 64 -1.37 -40.60 21.35
CA ALA A 64 -1.62 -40.86 19.93
C ALA A 64 -0.78 -42.03 19.41
N THR A 65 0.51 -42.08 19.75
CA THR A 65 1.44 -43.15 19.36
C THR A 65 1.07 -44.50 19.97
N ARG A 66 0.69 -44.54 21.27
CA ARG A 66 0.19 -45.76 21.95
C ARG A 66 -1.06 -46.32 21.27
N ASP A 67 -1.94 -45.45 20.80
CA ASP A 67 -3.19 -45.80 20.12
C ASP A 67 -3.01 -46.01 18.59
N GLY A 68 -1.77 -45.95 18.07
CA GLY A 68 -1.45 -46.22 16.66
C GLY A 68 -1.67 -45.04 15.69
N TYR A 69 -1.89 -43.83 16.19
CA TYR A 69 -2.08 -42.62 15.38
C TYR A 69 -0.77 -41.85 15.19
N LEU A 70 -0.40 -41.60 13.93
CA LEU A 70 0.82 -40.87 13.56
C LEU A 70 0.69 -39.33 13.74
N TYR A 71 -0.54 -38.82 13.75
CA TYR A 71 -0.84 -37.40 13.74
C TYR A 71 -1.79 -37.00 14.89
N PHE A 72 -1.61 -35.78 15.38
CA PHE A 72 -2.48 -35.16 16.37
C PHE A 72 -2.59 -33.65 16.16
N TRP A 73 -3.47 -32.99 16.90
CA TRP A 73 -3.75 -31.56 16.76
C TRP A 73 -3.94 -30.88 18.11
N VAL A 74 -3.43 -29.66 18.23
CA VAL A 74 -3.58 -28.77 19.38
C VAL A 74 -3.81 -27.36 18.85
N ASP A 75 -4.86 -26.67 19.31
CA ASP A 75 -5.28 -25.37 18.77
C ASP A 75 -4.13 -24.35 18.74
N THR A 76 -3.40 -24.22 19.84
CA THR A 76 -2.46 -23.12 20.09
C THR A 76 -1.23 -23.09 19.20
N CYS A 77 -0.82 -24.25 18.70
CA CYS A 77 0.38 -24.41 17.87
C CYS A 77 0.11 -25.05 16.50
N CYS A 78 -1.12 -25.48 16.22
CA CYS A 78 -1.55 -25.80 14.85
C CYS A 78 -2.17 -24.60 14.12
N ILE A 79 -2.75 -23.62 14.85
CA ILE A 79 -3.30 -22.36 14.33
C ILE A 79 -2.31 -21.22 14.58
N ASP A 80 -2.05 -20.38 13.59
CA ASP A 80 -1.33 -19.13 13.76
C ASP A 80 -2.28 -18.03 14.26
N LYS A 81 -2.46 -17.94 15.59
CA LYS A 81 -3.39 -17.00 16.23
C LYS A 81 -3.08 -15.52 15.95
N SER A 82 -1.88 -15.17 15.46
CA SER A 82 -1.53 -13.79 15.06
C SER A 82 -2.08 -13.40 13.68
N ASN A 83 -2.58 -14.35 12.88
CA ASN A 83 -3.18 -14.12 11.58
C ASN A 83 -4.72 -14.11 11.72
N PRO A 84 -5.40 -12.95 11.65
CA PRO A 84 -6.84 -12.87 11.88
C PRO A 84 -7.68 -13.67 10.88
N ALA A 85 -7.23 -13.78 9.63
CA ALA A 85 -7.90 -14.57 8.61
C ALA A 85 -7.80 -16.06 8.92
N GLU A 86 -6.62 -16.55 9.33
CA GLU A 86 -6.45 -17.95 9.72
C GLU A 86 -7.25 -18.26 11.01
N LEU A 87 -7.20 -17.39 12.01
CA LEU A 87 -7.94 -17.53 13.26
C LEU A 87 -9.46 -17.61 13.02
N SER A 88 -10.01 -16.70 12.20
CA SER A 88 -11.42 -16.69 11.84
C SER A 88 -11.85 -17.94 11.04
N THR A 89 -11.04 -18.39 10.07
CA THR A 89 -11.28 -19.66 9.36
C THR A 89 -11.16 -20.88 10.28
N ALA A 90 -10.24 -20.85 11.25
CA ALA A 90 -10.08 -21.91 12.24
C ALA A 90 -11.28 -22.00 13.18
N ILE A 91 -11.73 -20.89 13.76
CA ILE A 91 -12.91 -20.79 14.64
C ILE A 91 -14.16 -21.39 13.98
N ASN A 92 -14.42 -21.06 12.71
CA ASN A 92 -15.54 -21.61 11.95
C ASN A 92 -15.34 -23.08 11.53
N SER A 93 -14.11 -23.60 11.57
CA SER A 93 -13.76 -24.98 11.21
C SER A 93 -13.57 -25.92 12.41
N MET A 94 -13.32 -25.41 13.61
CA MET A 94 -12.88 -26.18 14.78
C MET A 94 -13.85 -27.32 15.11
N PHE A 95 -15.15 -27.06 15.16
CA PHE A 95 -16.17 -28.11 15.39
C PHE A 95 -16.10 -29.26 14.35
N ARG A 96 -15.83 -28.94 13.08
CA ARG A 96 -15.65 -29.94 12.01
C ARG A 96 -14.33 -30.70 12.16
N TRP A 97 -13.27 -30.07 12.68
CA TRP A 97 -12.01 -30.73 12.99
C TRP A 97 -12.16 -31.67 14.21
N TYR A 98 -12.75 -31.18 15.30
CA TYR A 98 -13.09 -31.98 16.49
C TYR A 98 -13.98 -33.19 16.15
N ARG A 99 -15.00 -33.01 15.31
CA ARG A 99 -15.88 -34.09 14.81
C ARG A 99 -15.18 -35.11 13.91
N ASN A 100 -14.15 -34.70 13.18
CA ASN A 100 -13.39 -35.59 12.28
C ASN A 100 -12.23 -36.32 12.99
N ALA A 101 -11.81 -35.86 14.17
CA ALA A 101 -10.79 -36.51 15.00
C ALA A 101 -11.23 -37.92 15.41
N LYS A 102 -10.27 -38.86 15.47
CA LYS A 102 -10.53 -40.26 15.86
C LYS A 102 -10.70 -40.42 17.37
N LYS A 103 -9.98 -39.62 18.15
CA LYS A 103 -10.09 -39.52 19.61
C LYS A 103 -9.77 -38.10 20.07
N CYS A 104 -10.39 -37.72 21.19
CA CYS A 104 -10.00 -36.58 22.02
C CYS A 104 -9.40 -37.08 23.33
N TYR A 105 -8.19 -36.59 23.65
CA TYR A 105 -7.55 -36.83 24.94
C TYR A 105 -7.72 -35.59 25.82
N VAL A 106 -8.54 -35.70 26.86
CA VAL A 106 -8.78 -34.64 27.84
C VAL A 106 -7.77 -34.75 28.98
N TYR A 107 -6.81 -33.83 29.04
CA TYR A 107 -5.76 -33.81 30.06
C TYR A 107 -6.10 -32.85 31.21
N LEU A 108 -6.48 -33.42 32.36
CA LEU A 108 -6.94 -32.67 33.53
C LEU A 108 -5.79 -32.39 34.50
N ALA A 109 -5.05 -31.31 34.25
CA ALA A 109 -3.89 -30.89 35.05
C ALA A 109 -4.21 -30.54 36.53
N ASP A 110 -5.49 -30.39 36.88
CA ASP A 110 -6.00 -30.14 38.24
C ASP A 110 -6.66 -31.38 38.90
N VAL A 111 -6.64 -32.54 38.24
CA VAL A 111 -7.03 -33.85 38.80
C VAL A 111 -5.79 -34.72 38.94
N SER A 112 -5.49 -35.17 40.17
CA SER A 112 -4.33 -35.99 40.50
C SER A 112 -4.79 -37.28 41.18
N ILE A 113 -4.18 -38.43 40.85
CA ILE A 113 -4.45 -39.73 41.47
C ILE A 113 -3.31 -40.10 42.43
N PRO A 114 -3.55 -40.30 43.74
CA PRO A 114 -2.52 -40.70 44.67
C PRO A 114 -1.94 -42.10 44.40
N GLY A 115 -0.62 -42.19 44.21
CA GLY A 115 0.14 -43.44 44.28
C GLY A 115 0.06 -44.40 43.08
N ASP A 116 0.77 -45.52 43.17
CA ASP A 116 0.89 -46.57 42.15
C ASP A 116 -0.34 -47.51 42.08
N GLU A 117 -1.54 -47.00 42.37
CA GLU A 117 -2.77 -47.75 42.21
C GLU A 117 -3.04 -48.03 40.72
N VAL A 118 -3.31 -49.30 40.40
CA VAL A 118 -3.37 -49.84 39.03
C VAL A 118 -4.79 -49.82 38.45
N ASP A 119 -5.82 -49.83 39.29
CA ASP A 119 -7.23 -49.87 38.88
C ASP A 119 -7.93 -48.53 39.23
N THR A 120 -7.99 -47.64 38.26
CA THR A 120 -8.57 -46.29 38.43
C THR A 120 -10.11 -46.28 38.44
N GLN A 121 -10.77 -47.38 38.02
CA GLN A 121 -12.22 -47.50 38.03
C GLN A 121 -12.75 -47.94 39.40
N ALA A 122 -12.03 -48.83 40.09
CA ALA A 122 -12.39 -49.27 41.45
C ALA A 122 -12.45 -48.10 42.47
N ASN A 123 -11.58 -47.10 42.31
CA ASN A 123 -11.41 -45.98 43.26
C ASN A 123 -12.00 -44.64 42.76
N GLN A 124 -13.06 -44.64 41.93
CA GLN A 124 -13.70 -43.42 41.40
C GLN A 124 -13.95 -42.33 42.47
N SER A 125 -14.38 -42.72 43.67
CA SER A 125 -14.67 -41.81 44.79
C SER A 125 -13.49 -40.94 45.27
N THR A 126 -12.24 -41.34 45.01
CA THR A 126 -11.05 -40.58 45.46
C THR A 126 -10.77 -39.38 44.58
N TRP A 127 -11.00 -39.50 43.27
CA TRP A 127 -10.68 -38.48 42.26
C TRP A 127 -11.91 -37.75 41.70
N GLU A 128 -13.12 -38.33 41.78
CA GLU A 128 -14.35 -37.72 41.25
C GLU A 128 -14.62 -36.34 41.84
N GLY A 129 -14.31 -36.14 43.13
CA GLY A 129 -14.44 -34.85 43.79
C GLY A 129 -13.53 -33.76 43.19
N ALA A 130 -12.35 -34.12 42.67
CA ALA A 130 -11.48 -33.19 41.93
C ALA A 130 -11.97 -33.00 40.49
N PHE A 131 -12.37 -34.08 39.81
CA PHE A 131 -12.94 -34.05 38.46
C PHE A 131 -14.14 -33.10 38.35
N ARG A 132 -15.09 -33.19 39.29
CA ARG A 132 -16.26 -32.30 39.40
C ARG A 132 -15.92 -30.83 39.67
N ARG A 133 -14.68 -30.52 40.06
CA ARG A 133 -14.18 -29.15 40.28
C ARG A 133 -13.12 -28.73 39.25
N SER A 134 -12.85 -29.53 38.23
CA SER A 134 -11.83 -29.22 37.23
C SER A 134 -12.24 -28.00 36.40
N ARG A 135 -11.30 -27.07 36.21
CA ARG A 135 -11.49 -25.86 35.39
C ARG A 135 -11.66 -26.17 33.91
N TRP A 136 -11.44 -27.42 33.50
CA TRP A 136 -11.73 -27.87 32.15
C TRP A 136 -13.23 -27.75 31.81
N PHE A 137 -14.11 -28.05 32.75
CA PHE A 137 -15.56 -27.92 32.55
C PHE A 137 -16.04 -26.46 32.49
N THR A 138 -15.28 -25.53 33.09
CA THR A 138 -15.64 -24.11 33.13
C THR A 138 -15.13 -23.30 31.94
N ARG A 139 -14.34 -23.87 31.01
CA ARG A 139 -13.90 -23.17 29.79
C ARG A 139 -14.93 -23.25 28.66
N GLY A 140 -15.06 -22.20 27.85
CA GLY A 140 -15.96 -22.14 26.69
C GLY A 140 -15.65 -23.18 25.62
N TRP A 141 -14.44 -23.12 25.04
CA TRP A 141 -14.02 -23.97 23.91
C TRP A 141 -14.08 -25.48 24.16
N THR A 142 -13.86 -25.92 25.40
CA THR A 142 -13.93 -27.35 25.79
C THR A 142 -15.34 -27.93 25.63
N LEU A 143 -16.37 -27.10 25.42
CA LEU A 143 -17.72 -27.55 25.07
C LEU A 143 -17.75 -28.26 23.70
N GLN A 144 -17.06 -27.73 22.69
CA GLN A 144 -16.99 -28.38 21.38
C GLN A 144 -16.16 -29.66 21.46
N GLU A 145 -15.07 -29.63 22.23
CA GLU A 145 -14.17 -30.78 22.46
C GLU A 145 -14.85 -31.92 23.22
N LEU A 146 -15.82 -31.61 24.09
CA LEU A 146 -16.65 -32.60 24.78
C LEU A 146 -17.71 -33.23 23.87
N VAL A 147 -18.35 -32.45 23.00
CA VAL A 147 -19.55 -32.86 22.27
C VAL A 147 -19.24 -33.39 20.87
N ALA A 148 -18.34 -32.74 20.12
CA ALA A 148 -18.13 -33.02 18.70
C ALA A 148 -17.41 -34.34 18.39
N PRO A 149 -16.34 -34.76 19.12
CA PRO A 149 -15.63 -35.99 18.82
C PRO A 149 -16.48 -37.23 19.13
N ALA A 150 -16.28 -38.30 18.35
CA ALA A 150 -16.96 -39.58 18.58
C ALA A 150 -16.45 -40.31 19.84
N VAL A 151 -15.18 -40.09 20.22
CA VAL A 151 -14.52 -40.69 21.39
C VAL A 151 -13.78 -39.59 22.15
N VAL A 152 -14.07 -39.46 23.45
CA VAL A 152 -13.45 -38.50 24.36
C VAL A 152 -13.03 -39.25 25.62
N GLU A 153 -11.73 -39.24 25.93
CA GLU A 153 -11.11 -39.97 27.04
C GLU A 153 -10.42 -39.02 28.01
N PHE A 154 -10.64 -39.19 29.30
CA PHE A 154 -10.17 -38.31 30.37
C PHE A 154 -8.95 -38.90 31.09
N PHE A 155 -7.95 -38.06 31.34
CA PHE A 155 -6.71 -38.42 31.99
C PHE A 155 -6.36 -37.46 33.12
N SER A 156 -5.77 -37.98 34.19
CA SER A 156 -5.21 -37.18 35.29
C SER A 156 -3.94 -36.45 34.86
N LYS A 157 -3.46 -35.54 35.72
CA LYS A 157 -2.16 -34.88 35.60
C LYS A 157 -1.00 -35.87 35.41
N GLU A 158 -1.07 -37.04 36.04
CA GLU A 158 -0.07 -38.12 35.94
C GLU A 158 -0.22 -38.96 34.65
N GLY A 159 -1.18 -38.63 33.78
CA GLY A 159 -1.45 -39.37 32.55
C GLY A 159 -2.20 -40.69 32.75
N LYS A 160 -2.74 -40.96 33.95
CA LYS A 160 -3.59 -42.15 34.21
C LYS A 160 -5.00 -41.92 33.66
N ARG A 161 -5.57 -42.90 32.95
CA ARG A 161 -6.94 -42.85 32.41
C ARG A 161 -7.97 -42.88 33.54
N LEU A 162 -8.85 -41.88 33.59
CA LEU A 162 -9.96 -41.76 34.53
C LEU A 162 -11.22 -42.46 33.99
N GLY A 163 -11.44 -42.35 32.67
CA GLY A 163 -12.61 -42.89 31.99
C GLY A 163 -12.79 -42.27 30.61
N ASP A 164 -13.93 -42.52 30.01
CA ASP A 164 -14.41 -41.88 28.77
C ASP A 164 -15.80 -41.26 28.96
N ARG A 165 -16.23 -40.44 28.00
CA ARG A 165 -17.51 -39.71 28.03
C ARG A 165 -18.74 -40.60 28.22
N MET A 166 -18.69 -41.88 27.84
CA MET A 166 -19.79 -42.83 28.08
C MET A 166 -19.77 -43.31 29.54
N SER A 167 -18.63 -43.79 30.03
CA SER A 167 -18.46 -44.23 31.42
C SER A 167 -18.71 -43.13 32.46
N LEU A 168 -18.52 -41.86 32.08
CA LEU A 168 -18.67 -40.69 32.93
C LEU A 168 -19.90 -39.82 32.56
N GLU A 169 -20.88 -40.36 31.83
CA GLU A 169 -22.01 -39.55 31.32
C GLU A 169 -22.83 -38.88 32.45
N THR A 170 -23.03 -39.55 33.57
CA THR A 170 -23.79 -39.02 34.73
C THR A 170 -23.09 -37.85 35.40
N PRO A 171 -21.82 -37.95 35.90
CA PRO A 171 -21.13 -36.79 36.46
C PRO A 171 -20.95 -35.67 35.44
N ILE A 172 -20.68 -35.97 34.15
CA ILE A 172 -20.57 -34.92 33.12
C ILE A 172 -21.92 -34.20 32.91
N HIS A 173 -23.04 -34.92 32.88
CA HIS A 173 -24.38 -34.32 32.80
C HIS A 173 -24.66 -33.40 34.00
N GLU A 174 -24.35 -33.86 35.22
CA GLU A 174 -24.54 -33.10 36.46
C GLU A 174 -23.65 -31.85 36.54
N ILE A 175 -22.43 -31.89 36.00
CA ILE A 175 -21.51 -30.72 35.96
C ILE A 175 -21.94 -29.71 34.89
N THR A 176 -22.41 -30.15 33.73
CA THR A 176 -22.52 -29.31 32.52
C THR A 176 -23.94 -28.99 32.05
N GLY A 177 -24.96 -29.70 32.56
CA GLY A 177 -26.34 -29.62 32.06
C GLY A 177 -26.57 -30.24 30.68
N ILE A 178 -25.51 -30.69 29.97
CA ILE A 178 -25.61 -31.35 28.66
C ILE A 178 -26.35 -32.67 28.84
N ARG A 179 -27.49 -32.88 28.16
CA ARG A 179 -28.27 -34.13 28.29
C ARG A 179 -27.41 -35.34 27.93
N THR A 180 -27.56 -36.44 28.67
CA THR A 180 -26.87 -37.72 28.42
C THR A 180 -26.98 -38.17 26.95
N LYS A 181 -28.13 -37.99 26.29
CA LYS A 181 -28.28 -38.27 24.85
C LYS A 181 -27.25 -37.57 23.96
N ALA A 182 -26.83 -36.34 24.25
CA ALA A 182 -25.77 -35.66 23.50
C ALA A 182 -24.39 -36.25 23.80
N LEU A 183 -24.13 -36.61 25.07
CA LEU A 183 -22.91 -37.32 25.49
C LEU A 183 -22.82 -38.75 24.88
N GLN A 184 -23.97 -39.37 24.60
CA GLN A 184 -24.08 -40.65 23.90
C GLN A 184 -23.87 -40.54 22.37
N GLY A 185 -23.61 -39.33 21.84
CA GLY A 185 -23.27 -39.13 20.43
C GLY A 185 -24.47 -39.06 19.47
N ASN A 186 -25.68 -38.75 19.96
CA ASN A 186 -26.79 -38.34 19.09
C ASN A 186 -26.45 -37.01 18.39
N SER A 187 -27.15 -36.69 17.29
CA SER A 187 -26.77 -35.54 16.48
C SER A 187 -27.08 -34.23 17.20
N VAL A 188 -26.17 -33.26 17.08
CA VAL A 188 -26.30 -31.95 17.70
C VAL A 188 -27.49 -31.15 17.11
N SER A 189 -27.94 -31.51 15.91
CA SER A 189 -29.21 -31.07 15.30
C SER A 189 -30.44 -31.37 16.14
N ASP A 190 -30.42 -32.44 16.94
CA ASP A 190 -31.60 -33.03 17.60
C ASP A 190 -32.03 -32.26 18.86
N PHE A 191 -31.27 -31.21 19.20
CA PHE A 191 -31.46 -30.34 20.36
C PHE A 191 -31.79 -28.92 19.88
N SER A 192 -32.64 -28.19 20.60
CA SER A 192 -32.96 -26.81 20.20
C SER A 192 -31.75 -25.89 20.29
N ILE A 193 -31.74 -24.79 19.55
CA ILE A 193 -30.63 -23.83 19.59
C ILE A 193 -30.52 -23.20 20.98
N ASP A 194 -31.63 -22.93 21.67
CA ASP A 194 -31.60 -22.42 23.05
C ASP A 194 -31.12 -23.46 24.07
N GLU A 195 -31.36 -24.75 23.84
CA GLU A 195 -30.76 -25.82 24.65
C GLU A 195 -29.25 -25.90 24.45
N ARG A 196 -28.78 -25.83 23.20
CA ARG A 196 -27.35 -25.79 22.84
C ARG A 196 -26.64 -24.56 23.42
N ARG A 197 -27.29 -23.39 23.40
CA ARG A 197 -26.83 -22.16 24.07
C ARG A 197 -26.75 -22.35 25.59
N GLY A 198 -27.70 -23.06 26.19
CA GLY A 198 -27.70 -23.40 27.61
C GLY A 198 -26.44 -24.13 28.07
N TRP A 199 -25.87 -25.02 27.24
CA TRP A 199 -24.63 -25.76 27.55
C TRP A 199 -23.37 -24.88 27.66
N ALA A 200 -23.44 -23.63 27.19
CA ALA A 200 -22.38 -22.63 27.35
C ALA A 200 -22.64 -21.63 28.50
N ALA A 201 -23.84 -21.58 29.08
CA ALA A 201 -24.26 -20.49 29.97
C ALA A 201 -23.46 -20.38 31.28
N GLN A 202 -22.82 -21.47 31.73
CA GLN A 202 -21.96 -21.51 32.93
C GLN A 202 -20.46 -21.51 32.61
N ARG A 203 -20.07 -21.27 31.35
CA ARG A 203 -18.67 -21.31 30.88
C ARG A 203 -18.06 -19.91 30.77
N GLN A 204 -16.77 -19.86 31.05
CA GLN A 204 -15.90 -18.68 31.00
C GLN A 204 -14.94 -18.78 29.81
N THR A 205 -14.67 -17.64 29.20
CA THR A 205 -13.79 -17.50 28.03
C THR A 205 -12.66 -16.52 28.33
N THR A 206 -11.67 -16.38 27.44
CA THR A 206 -10.61 -15.37 27.64
C THR A 206 -11.12 -14.02 27.14
N GLU A 207 -11.49 -13.97 25.87
CA GLU A 207 -12.23 -12.85 25.27
C GLU A 207 -13.74 -13.00 25.57
N GLU A 208 -14.52 -11.94 25.43
CA GLU A 208 -15.95 -12.02 25.74
C GLU A 208 -16.76 -12.65 24.60
N GLU A 209 -16.38 -12.38 23.35
CA GLU A 209 -17.02 -12.87 22.13
C GLU A 209 -16.82 -14.37 21.91
N ASP A 210 -15.75 -14.94 22.48
CA ASP A 210 -15.54 -16.39 22.55
C ASP A 210 -16.74 -17.13 23.17
N SER A 211 -17.52 -16.47 24.04
CA SER A 211 -18.74 -17.06 24.63
C SER A 211 -19.89 -17.23 23.61
N VAL A 212 -19.74 -16.60 22.43
CA VAL A 212 -20.54 -16.82 21.23
C VAL A 212 -19.78 -17.71 20.24
N TYR A 213 -18.47 -17.52 20.05
CA TYR A 213 -17.69 -18.30 19.08
C TYR A 213 -17.59 -19.80 19.42
N CYS A 214 -17.61 -20.16 20.71
CA CYS A 214 -17.70 -21.56 21.12
C CYS A 214 -19.04 -22.23 20.73
N LEU A 215 -20.08 -21.49 20.33
CA LEU A 215 -21.39 -22.01 19.94
C LEU A 215 -21.59 -22.20 18.42
N LEU A 216 -20.72 -21.64 17.56
CA LEU A 216 -20.96 -21.57 16.11
C LEU A 216 -21.21 -22.94 15.48
N GLY A 217 -20.23 -23.85 15.57
CA GLY A 217 -20.33 -25.19 15.01
C GLY A 217 -21.37 -26.08 15.70
N LEU A 218 -21.69 -25.82 16.98
CA LEU A 218 -22.80 -26.49 17.67
C LEU A 218 -24.16 -26.07 17.10
N CYS A 219 -24.27 -24.84 16.62
CA CYS A 219 -25.50 -24.31 16.02
C CYS A 219 -25.51 -24.41 14.49
N GLU A 220 -24.47 -25.04 13.90
CA GLU A 220 -24.21 -25.17 12.47
C GLU A 220 -24.17 -23.82 11.72
N VAL A 221 -23.80 -22.77 12.45
CA VAL A 221 -23.63 -21.38 11.97
C VAL A 221 -22.17 -21.12 11.62
N SER A 222 -21.94 -20.35 10.56
CA SER A 222 -20.64 -19.74 10.24
C SER A 222 -20.77 -18.22 10.29
N MET A 223 -19.83 -17.54 10.95
CA MET A 223 -19.75 -16.07 11.01
C MET A 223 -18.31 -15.63 11.34
N PRO A 224 -17.84 -14.46 10.87
CA PRO A 224 -16.50 -13.98 11.17
C PRO A 224 -16.27 -13.85 12.68
N ALA A 225 -15.09 -14.28 13.14
CA ALA A 225 -14.58 -13.88 14.44
C ALA A 225 -14.10 -12.41 14.36
N ILE A 226 -14.78 -11.54 15.10
CA ILE A 226 -14.44 -10.12 15.29
C ILE A 226 -14.18 -9.96 16.78
N TYR A 227 -12.92 -9.84 17.17
CA TYR A 227 -12.56 -9.55 18.55
C TYR A 227 -12.51 -8.03 18.74
N GLY A 228 -13.11 -7.54 19.83
CA GLY A 228 -13.32 -6.12 20.07
C GLY A 228 -14.71 -5.59 19.65
N GLU A 229 -15.63 -6.43 19.15
CA GLU A 229 -17.04 -6.00 18.96
C GLU A 229 -17.85 -6.05 20.27
N GLY A 230 -17.35 -6.79 21.27
CA GLY A 230 -18.04 -6.99 22.54
C GLY A 230 -19.14 -8.05 22.47
N LYS A 231 -19.39 -8.70 23.61
CA LYS A 231 -20.28 -9.87 23.71
C LYS A 231 -21.70 -9.64 23.20
N GLU A 232 -22.26 -8.44 23.39
CA GLU A 232 -23.64 -8.14 23.00
C GLU A 232 -23.80 -7.99 21.48
N ALA A 233 -22.82 -7.36 20.81
CA ALA A 233 -22.79 -7.28 19.35
C ALA A 233 -22.60 -8.67 18.72
N ALA A 234 -21.63 -9.44 19.21
CA ALA A 234 -21.39 -10.82 18.81
C ALA A 234 -22.66 -11.67 18.94
N LEU A 235 -23.37 -11.55 20.07
CA LEU A 235 -24.60 -12.30 20.35
C LEU A 235 -25.77 -11.85 19.47
N LYS A 236 -25.92 -10.54 19.19
CA LYS A 236 -26.92 -9.98 18.28
C LYS A 236 -26.68 -10.49 16.85
N ARG A 237 -25.43 -10.44 16.39
CA ARG A 237 -24.96 -10.90 15.06
C ARG A 237 -25.20 -12.41 14.90
N PHE A 238 -24.83 -13.21 15.89
CA PHE A 238 -25.14 -14.64 15.95
C PHE A 238 -26.65 -14.94 15.91
N GLN A 239 -27.47 -14.21 16.66
CA GLN A 239 -28.93 -14.37 16.63
C GLN A 239 -29.53 -14.05 15.24
N MET A 240 -28.98 -13.09 14.51
CA MET A 240 -29.40 -12.79 13.13
C MET A 240 -29.05 -13.96 12.19
N THR A 241 -27.82 -14.49 12.24
CA THR A 241 -27.43 -15.64 11.41
C THR A 241 -28.23 -16.91 11.74
N VAL A 242 -28.48 -17.17 13.03
CA VAL A 242 -29.39 -18.23 13.51
C VAL A 242 -30.80 -18.07 12.94
N ARG A 243 -31.36 -16.86 12.92
CA ARG A 243 -32.70 -16.61 12.34
C ARG A 243 -32.71 -16.81 10.83
N GLY A 244 -31.64 -16.45 10.13
CA GLY A 244 -31.44 -16.78 8.71
C GLY A 244 -31.52 -18.28 8.44
N PHE A 245 -30.80 -19.09 9.23
CA PHE A 245 -30.85 -20.56 9.17
C PHE A 245 -32.18 -21.18 9.63
N SER A 246 -32.88 -20.52 10.56
CA SER A 246 -34.19 -20.98 11.05
C SER A 246 -35.29 -20.79 10.00
N ASN A 247 -35.24 -19.66 9.28
CA ASN A 247 -36.21 -19.35 8.22
C ASN A 247 -36.05 -20.23 6.97
N SER A 248 -34.88 -20.86 6.74
CA SER A 248 -34.67 -21.85 5.68
C SER A 248 -34.99 -23.29 6.10
N SER A 249 -35.17 -23.56 7.41
CA SER A 249 -35.49 -24.90 7.93
C SER A 249 -36.98 -25.10 8.29
N GLN A 250 -37.82 -24.06 8.20
CA GLN A 250 -39.28 -24.18 8.14
C GLN A 250 -39.84 -23.79 6.76
N GLN A 251 -39.54 -24.60 5.74
CA GLN A 251 -40.19 -24.49 4.43
C GLN A 251 -40.54 -25.84 3.80
N GLY A 252 -41.14 -26.73 4.61
CA GLY A 252 -42.09 -27.71 4.08
C GLY A 252 -43.34 -26.98 3.59
N ASP A 253 -43.84 -27.35 2.41
CA ASP A 253 -45.02 -26.79 1.75
C ASP A 253 -45.08 -25.26 1.59
N LEU A 254 -44.43 -24.74 0.53
CA LEU A 254 -45.03 -23.74 -0.36
C LEU A 254 -44.33 -23.73 -1.74
N LYS A 255 -44.91 -24.43 -2.71
CA LYS A 255 -44.52 -24.31 -4.12
C LYS A 255 -45.03 -22.98 -4.68
N ASP A 256 -44.20 -21.95 -4.73
CA ASP A 256 -44.53 -20.75 -5.50
C ASP A 256 -43.33 -20.15 -6.26
N SER A 257 -43.62 -19.60 -7.44
CA SER A 257 -42.62 -19.32 -8.49
C SER A 257 -41.96 -17.95 -8.33
N LYS A 258 -40.96 -17.85 -7.44
CA LYS A 258 -40.00 -16.72 -7.45
C LYS A 258 -38.76 -17.05 -8.29
N THR A 259 -38.33 -16.11 -9.11
CA THR A 259 -37.04 -16.16 -9.82
C THR A 259 -35.89 -16.00 -8.83
N PRO A 260 -34.80 -16.77 -8.94
CA PRO A 260 -33.70 -16.69 -7.99
C PRO A 260 -32.94 -15.37 -8.16
N PHE A 261 -32.91 -14.59 -7.07
CA PHE A 261 -32.17 -13.35 -6.93
C PHE A 261 -31.19 -13.54 -5.77
N ILE A 262 -29.93 -13.83 -6.11
CA ILE A 262 -28.86 -14.13 -5.16
C ILE A 262 -27.85 -12.98 -5.26
N VAL A 263 -28.13 -11.90 -4.52
CA VAL A 263 -27.32 -10.67 -4.46
C VAL A 263 -27.17 -10.32 -2.98
N PRO A 264 -25.96 -10.03 -2.46
CA PRO A 264 -25.73 -9.86 -1.03
C PRO A 264 -26.03 -8.45 -0.49
N PHE A 265 -26.25 -7.47 -1.38
CA PHE A 265 -26.41 -6.05 -1.03
C PHE A 265 -27.81 -5.54 -1.37
N GLU A 266 -28.27 -4.52 -0.65
CA GLU A 266 -29.46 -3.74 -1.03
C GLU A 266 -29.13 -2.74 -2.16
N ARG A 267 -30.11 -1.92 -2.58
CA ARG A 267 -29.89 -0.90 -3.62
C ARG A 267 -29.45 0.41 -2.99
N ASN A 268 -28.22 0.83 -3.26
CA ASN A 268 -27.70 2.15 -2.87
C ASN A 268 -28.67 3.27 -3.30
N PRO A 269 -29.28 4.03 -2.35
CA PRO A 269 -30.20 5.13 -2.67
C PRO A 269 -29.47 6.42 -3.08
N ASN A 270 -28.19 6.55 -2.67
CA ASN A 270 -27.31 7.68 -2.92
C ASN A 270 -26.53 7.57 -4.24
N PHE A 271 -26.71 6.48 -5.01
CA PHE A 271 -26.05 6.26 -6.30
C PHE A 271 -26.25 7.47 -7.23
N THR A 272 -25.17 7.90 -7.89
CA THR A 272 -25.12 9.20 -8.57
C THR A 272 -24.28 9.11 -9.86
N GLY A 273 -24.89 9.53 -10.98
CA GLY A 273 -24.25 9.60 -12.29
C GLY A 273 -24.04 8.25 -12.99
N ARG A 274 -22.95 8.14 -13.76
CA ARG A 274 -22.53 6.94 -14.53
C ARG A 274 -23.54 6.39 -15.57
N GLU A 275 -24.55 7.16 -15.95
CA GLU A 275 -25.59 6.76 -16.92
C GLU A 275 -25.02 6.33 -18.28
N PHE A 276 -23.93 6.94 -18.75
CA PHE A 276 -23.26 6.54 -19.99
C PHE A 276 -22.70 5.10 -19.91
N GLN A 277 -22.07 4.75 -18.78
CA GLN A 277 -21.55 3.41 -18.53
C GLN A 277 -22.70 2.40 -18.38
N LEU A 278 -23.77 2.76 -17.65
CA LEU A 278 -24.98 1.92 -17.52
C LEU A 278 -25.66 1.66 -18.87
N ALA A 279 -25.87 2.69 -19.69
CA ALA A 279 -26.46 2.55 -21.02
C ALA A 279 -25.59 1.66 -21.95
N LYS A 280 -24.26 1.76 -21.85
CA LYS A 280 -23.34 0.85 -22.56
C LYS A 280 -23.51 -0.61 -22.09
N LEU A 281 -23.61 -0.85 -20.78
CA LEU A 281 -23.79 -2.18 -20.20
C LEU A 281 -25.17 -2.78 -20.54
N GLU A 282 -26.25 -2.02 -20.43
CA GLU A 282 -27.61 -2.46 -20.80
C GLU A 282 -27.74 -2.81 -22.29
N LYS A 283 -27.06 -2.05 -23.17
CA LYS A 283 -27.01 -2.32 -24.61
C LYS A 283 -26.33 -3.66 -24.93
N GLU A 284 -25.23 -3.97 -24.25
CA GLU A 284 -24.54 -5.26 -24.41
C GLU A 284 -25.36 -6.41 -23.81
N LEU A 285 -25.99 -6.23 -22.66
CA LEU A 285 -26.94 -7.17 -22.01
C LEU A 285 -28.21 -7.47 -22.82
N SER A 286 -28.42 -6.76 -23.94
CA SER A 286 -29.56 -6.93 -24.84
C SER A 286 -29.23 -7.77 -26.09
N LYS A 287 -27.96 -8.16 -26.28
CA LYS A 287 -27.54 -9.04 -27.39
C LYS A 287 -27.94 -10.51 -27.15
N GLN A 288 -28.09 -11.27 -28.22
CA GLN A 288 -28.51 -12.68 -28.21
C GLN A 288 -27.61 -13.52 -29.14
N GLY A 289 -27.62 -14.84 -28.95
CA GLY A 289 -26.93 -15.82 -29.81
C GLY A 289 -25.53 -16.26 -29.34
N GLN A 290 -24.96 -15.61 -28.32
CA GLN A 290 -23.80 -16.13 -27.59
C GLN A 290 -23.77 -15.57 -26.16
N THR A 291 -23.14 -16.31 -25.25
CA THR A 291 -22.91 -15.88 -23.86
C THR A 291 -22.11 -14.58 -23.84
N THR A 292 -22.78 -13.49 -23.51
CA THR A 292 -22.14 -12.17 -23.49
C THR A 292 -21.27 -12.07 -22.24
N LYS A 293 -19.96 -11.88 -22.42
CA LYS A 293 -19.04 -11.53 -21.33
C LYS A 293 -18.79 -10.03 -21.34
N LEU A 294 -18.77 -9.40 -20.17
CA LEU A 294 -18.49 -7.99 -19.96
C LEU A 294 -17.49 -7.84 -18.81
N ALA A 295 -16.48 -6.99 -18.96
CA ALA A 295 -15.57 -6.64 -17.87
C ALA A 295 -15.62 -5.14 -17.58
N ILE A 296 -15.68 -4.79 -16.30
CA ILE A 296 -15.72 -3.43 -15.79
C ILE A 296 -14.41 -3.18 -15.06
N THR A 297 -13.64 -2.21 -15.56
CA THR A 297 -12.25 -1.94 -15.15
C THR A 297 -12.08 -0.49 -14.72
N GLY A 298 -11.02 -0.20 -13.97
CA GLY A 298 -10.73 1.11 -13.41
C GLY A 298 -10.26 1.03 -11.96
N LEU A 299 -10.05 2.20 -11.37
CA LEU A 299 -9.29 2.44 -10.15
C LEU A 299 -9.90 1.81 -8.86
N GLY A 300 -9.09 1.72 -7.79
CA GLY A 300 -9.59 1.45 -6.44
C GLY A 300 -10.62 2.49 -6.01
N GLY A 301 -11.65 2.11 -5.24
CA GLY A 301 -12.67 3.04 -4.73
C GLY A 301 -13.59 3.72 -5.78
N VAL A 302 -13.38 3.55 -7.09
CA VAL A 302 -14.04 4.32 -8.16
C VAL A 302 -15.53 4.00 -8.42
N GLY A 303 -16.11 3.05 -7.66
CA GLY A 303 -17.53 2.67 -7.73
C GLY A 303 -17.87 1.53 -8.69
N LYS A 304 -16.91 0.72 -9.14
CA LYS A 304 -17.15 -0.42 -10.07
C LYS A 304 -18.26 -1.38 -9.59
N THR A 305 -18.20 -1.77 -8.32
CA THR A 305 -19.17 -2.69 -7.69
C THR A 305 -20.57 -2.08 -7.62
N GLN A 306 -20.65 -0.80 -7.23
CA GLN A 306 -21.90 -0.03 -7.20
C GLN A 306 -22.54 0.13 -8.59
N LEU A 307 -21.73 0.34 -9.63
CA LEU A 307 -22.18 0.38 -11.02
C LEU A 307 -22.84 -0.94 -11.45
N VAL A 308 -22.31 -2.09 -11.03
CA VAL A 308 -22.91 -3.40 -11.31
C VAL A 308 -24.13 -3.67 -10.44
N LEU A 309 -24.15 -3.18 -9.20
CA LEU A 309 -25.28 -3.30 -8.29
C LEU A 309 -26.51 -2.56 -8.84
N GLU A 310 -26.37 -1.28 -9.21
CA GLU A 310 -27.44 -0.50 -9.86
C GLU A 310 -27.89 -1.14 -11.19
N LEU A 311 -26.95 -1.64 -12.01
CA LEU A 311 -27.26 -2.40 -13.23
C LEU A 311 -28.09 -3.65 -12.94
N VAL A 312 -27.74 -4.40 -11.90
CA VAL A 312 -28.48 -5.59 -11.42
C VAL A 312 -29.90 -5.23 -11.00
N TYR A 313 -30.09 -4.13 -10.27
CA TYR A 313 -31.42 -3.65 -9.89
C TYR A 313 -32.25 -3.22 -11.11
N ARG A 314 -31.66 -2.45 -12.05
CA ARG A 314 -32.33 -2.09 -13.31
C ARG A 314 -32.73 -3.33 -14.13
N VAL A 315 -31.85 -4.32 -14.25
CA VAL A 315 -32.12 -5.57 -14.96
C VAL A 315 -33.24 -6.36 -14.29
N ARG A 316 -33.27 -6.43 -12.95
CA ARG A 316 -34.34 -7.10 -12.19
C ARG A 316 -35.69 -6.45 -12.41
N ASP A 317 -35.74 -5.13 -12.32
CA ASP A 317 -36.99 -4.36 -12.40
C ASP A 317 -37.56 -4.39 -13.84
N LYS A 318 -36.68 -4.37 -14.85
CA LYS A 318 -36.98 -4.44 -16.30
C LYS A 318 -37.29 -5.86 -16.81
N TYR A 319 -36.66 -6.89 -16.24
CA TYR A 319 -36.76 -8.29 -16.70
C TYR A 319 -37.02 -9.27 -15.55
N LYS A 320 -38.22 -9.22 -14.96
CA LYS A 320 -38.64 -10.04 -13.80
C LYS A 320 -38.50 -11.57 -13.98
N SER A 321 -38.33 -12.05 -15.21
CA SER A 321 -38.10 -13.46 -15.55
C SER A 321 -36.63 -13.90 -15.52
N ARG A 322 -35.67 -12.96 -15.36
CA ARG A 322 -34.23 -13.26 -15.30
C ARG A 322 -33.80 -13.73 -13.91
N SER A 323 -32.97 -14.78 -13.87
CA SER A 323 -32.21 -15.16 -12.68
C SER A 323 -31.01 -14.23 -12.52
N ILE A 324 -30.71 -13.78 -11.30
CA ILE A 324 -29.51 -12.97 -11.02
C ILE A 324 -28.70 -13.63 -9.91
N ILE A 325 -27.41 -13.81 -10.16
CA ILE A 325 -26.48 -14.53 -9.29
C ILE A 325 -25.21 -13.68 -9.13
N TRP A 326 -24.79 -13.47 -7.89
CA TRP A 326 -23.61 -12.69 -7.51
C TRP A 326 -22.60 -13.58 -6.79
N ILE A 327 -21.33 -13.54 -7.21
CA ILE A 327 -20.23 -14.34 -6.67
C ILE A 327 -19.03 -13.43 -6.33
N PRO A 328 -18.62 -13.30 -5.05
CA PRO A 328 -17.36 -12.65 -4.69
C PRO A 328 -16.16 -13.49 -5.15
N ALA A 329 -15.39 -12.94 -6.10
CA ALA A 329 -14.20 -13.56 -6.68
C ALA A 329 -12.88 -13.13 -5.99
N THR A 330 -12.98 -12.56 -4.78
CA THR A 330 -11.84 -12.04 -3.99
C THR A 330 -10.76 -13.07 -3.67
N ASN A 331 -11.13 -14.34 -3.47
CA ASN A 331 -10.20 -15.47 -3.34
C ASN A 331 -10.89 -16.81 -3.68
N MET A 332 -10.12 -17.89 -3.74
CA MET A 332 -10.62 -19.23 -4.09
C MET A 332 -11.60 -19.82 -3.07
N GLU A 333 -11.48 -19.48 -1.78
CA GLU A 333 -12.35 -20.02 -0.72
C GLU A 333 -13.70 -19.29 -0.71
N SER A 334 -13.71 -17.95 -0.78
CA SER A 334 -14.94 -17.16 -0.90
C SER A 334 -15.72 -17.54 -2.16
N LEU A 335 -15.02 -17.76 -3.27
CA LEU A 335 -15.61 -18.22 -4.53
C LEU A 335 -16.20 -19.64 -4.37
N HIS A 336 -15.49 -20.57 -3.71
CA HIS A 336 -16.02 -21.93 -3.51
C HIS A 336 -17.27 -21.94 -2.61
N GLN A 337 -17.28 -21.17 -1.52
CA GLN A 337 -18.47 -21.02 -0.66
C GLN A 337 -19.63 -20.38 -1.43
N ALA A 338 -19.39 -19.33 -2.21
CA ALA A 338 -20.44 -18.71 -3.04
C ALA A 338 -21.01 -19.69 -4.09
N TYR A 339 -20.18 -20.57 -4.68
CA TYR A 339 -20.67 -21.63 -5.56
C TYR A 339 -21.52 -22.70 -4.82
N LEU A 340 -21.20 -23.03 -3.58
CA LEU A 340 -22.01 -23.89 -2.71
C LEU A 340 -23.37 -23.25 -2.37
N ASP A 341 -23.35 -22.00 -1.90
CA ASP A 341 -24.53 -21.18 -1.64
C ASP A 341 -25.47 -21.12 -2.85
N VAL A 342 -24.92 -20.90 -4.04
CA VAL A 342 -25.67 -20.85 -5.30
C VAL A 342 -26.24 -22.22 -5.67
N ALA A 343 -25.49 -23.31 -5.50
CA ALA A 343 -25.99 -24.65 -5.77
C ALA A 343 -27.14 -25.06 -4.81
N GLN A 344 -27.03 -24.68 -3.53
CA GLN A 344 -28.08 -24.87 -2.52
C GLN A 344 -29.33 -24.03 -2.83
N LYS A 345 -29.18 -22.72 -3.06
CA LYS A 345 -30.28 -21.77 -3.34
C LYS A 345 -30.98 -22.02 -4.69
N LEU A 346 -30.31 -22.69 -5.62
CA LEU A 346 -30.90 -23.20 -6.88
C LEU A 346 -31.38 -24.66 -6.79
N CYS A 347 -31.21 -25.31 -5.64
CA CYS A 347 -31.57 -26.70 -5.36
C CYS A 347 -31.03 -27.70 -6.41
N ILE A 348 -29.79 -27.54 -6.85
CA ILE A 348 -29.22 -28.34 -7.94
C ILE A 348 -28.84 -29.74 -7.42
N PRO A 349 -29.39 -30.84 -7.97
CA PRO A 349 -29.10 -32.19 -7.48
C PRO A 349 -27.61 -32.53 -7.49
N GLY A 350 -27.12 -33.15 -6.41
CA GLY A 350 -25.73 -33.59 -6.25
C GLY A 350 -24.80 -32.60 -5.53
N TRP A 351 -25.27 -31.41 -5.15
CA TRP A 351 -24.46 -30.41 -4.42
C TRP A 351 -23.96 -30.88 -3.04
N GLU A 352 -24.64 -31.85 -2.43
CA GLU A 352 -24.35 -32.38 -1.08
C GLU A 352 -23.18 -33.39 -1.05
N ASP A 353 -22.75 -33.91 -2.19
CA ASP A 353 -21.60 -34.83 -2.25
C ASP A 353 -20.30 -34.05 -2.07
N LYS A 354 -19.59 -34.34 -0.98
CA LYS A 354 -18.27 -33.77 -0.62
C LYS A 354 -17.17 -34.06 -1.65
N LYS A 355 -17.40 -34.91 -2.65
CA LYS A 355 -16.50 -35.21 -3.76
C LYS A 355 -16.89 -34.55 -5.08
N ALA A 356 -18.04 -33.88 -5.16
CA ALA A 356 -18.52 -33.26 -6.38
C ALA A 356 -17.84 -31.89 -6.65
N ASP A 357 -17.49 -31.62 -7.91
CA ASP A 357 -17.07 -30.28 -8.32
C ASP A 357 -18.31 -29.39 -8.52
N VAL A 358 -18.68 -28.68 -7.44
CA VAL A 358 -19.82 -27.76 -7.39
C VAL A 358 -19.78 -26.70 -8.49
N LYS A 359 -18.59 -26.22 -8.89
CA LYS A 359 -18.45 -25.23 -9.98
C LYS A 359 -18.95 -25.81 -11.29
N ARG A 360 -18.63 -27.09 -11.54
CA ARG A 360 -19.06 -27.84 -12.72
C ARG A 360 -20.56 -28.13 -12.70
N ILE A 361 -21.12 -28.49 -11.54
CA ILE A 361 -22.58 -28.68 -11.36
C ILE A 361 -23.34 -27.39 -11.69
N VAL A 362 -22.89 -26.23 -11.17
CA VAL A 362 -23.48 -24.92 -11.48
C VAL A 362 -23.27 -24.54 -12.95
N GLN A 363 -22.09 -24.82 -13.53
CA GLN A 363 -21.82 -24.62 -14.95
C GLN A 363 -22.79 -25.41 -15.84
N GLU A 364 -22.94 -26.70 -15.60
CA GLU A 364 -23.81 -27.60 -16.37
C GLU A 364 -25.30 -27.27 -16.16
N PHE A 365 -25.70 -26.74 -14.99
CA PHE A 365 -27.05 -26.23 -14.76
C PHE A 365 -27.34 -24.95 -15.55
N LEU A 366 -26.46 -23.96 -15.48
CA LEU A 366 -26.62 -22.67 -16.19
C LEU A 366 -26.41 -22.78 -17.70
N SER A 367 -25.81 -23.87 -18.20
CA SER A 367 -25.60 -24.11 -19.64
C SER A 367 -26.73 -24.89 -20.33
N LYS A 368 -27.79 -25.29 -19.61
CA LYS A 368 -28.96 -25.97 -20.20
C LYS A 368 -29.90 -24.98 -20.89
N GLU A 369 -30.40 -25.32 -22.07
CA GLU A 369 -31.41 -24.54 -22.81
C GLU A 369 -32.73 -24.36 -22.04
N SER A 370 -33.06 -25.30 -21.15
CA SER A 370 -34.23 -25.21 -20.26
C SER A 370 -34.05 -24.23 -19.10
N THR A 371 -32.84 -23.71 -18.87
CA THR A 371 -32.57 -22.72 -17.83
C THR A 371 -32.90 -21.33 -18.35
N ARG A 372 -33.74 -20.59 -17.60
CA ARG A 372 -34.18 -19.22 -17.94
C ARG A 372 -32.98 -18.26 -18.09
N GLN A 373 -33.17 -17.18 -18.84
CA GLN A 373 -32.18 -16.10 -19.00
C GLN A 373 -31.56 -15.71 -17.65
N TRP A 374 -30.23 -15.60 -17.60
CA TRP A 374 -29.51 -15.36 -16.35
C TRP A 374 -28.41 -14.30 -16.49
N LEU A 375 -28.14 -13.62 -15.38
CA LEU A 375 -27.04 -12.69 -15.18
C LEU A 375 -26.16 -13.21 -14.04
N LEU A 376 -24.89 -13.45 -14.33
CA LEU A 376 -23.88 -13.93 -13.39
C LEU A 376 -22.82 -12.83 -13.18
N VAL A 377 -22.71 -12.31 -11.97
CA VAL A 377 -21.72 -11.30 -11.58
C VAL A 377 -20.58 -11.98 -10.83
N PHE A 378 -19.34 -11.73 -11.26
CA PHE A 378 -18.13 -11.99 -10.49
C PHE A 378 -17.53 -10.65 -10.04
N ASP A 379 -17.52 -10.40 -8.74
CA ASP A 379 -17.08 -9.13 -8.17
C ASP A 379 -15.69 -9.24 -7.52
N ASN A 380 -14.85 -8.23 -7.74
CA ASN A 380 -13.42 -8.20 -7.35
C ASN A 380 -12.61 -9.37 -7.95
N ALA A 381 -12.77 -9.61 -9.25
CA ALA A 381 -12.00 -10.57 -10.05
C ALA A 381 -10.59 -10.04 -10.36
N ASP A 382 -9.79 -9.77 -9.33
CA ASP A 382 -8.51 -9.07 -9.43
C ASP A 382 -7.31 -10.02 -9.68
N ASP A 383 -7.29 -11.24 -9.09
CA ASP A 383 -6.19 -12.19 -9.34
C ASP A 383 -6.36 -12.93 -10.69
N ILE A 384 -5.46 -12.59 -11.62
CA ILE A 384 -5.35 -13.20 -12.95
C ILE A 384 -5.02 -14.69 -12.91
N ASN A 385 -4.38 -15.18 -11.83
CA ASN A 385 -3.92 -16.56 -11.70
C ASN A 385 -5.07 -17.51 -11.39
N MET A 386 -5.99 -17.15 -10.50
CA MET A 386 -7.27 -17.85 -10.28
C MET A 386 -8.00 -18.18 -11.60
N TRP A 387 -8.00 -17.26 -12.56
CA TRP A 387 -8.71 -17.43 -13.82
C TRP A 387 -7.99 -18.31 -14.85
N ILE A 388 -6.65 -18.29 -14.89
CA ILE A 388 -5.86 -18.73 -16.06
C ILE A 388 -4.72 -19.72 -15.70
N SER A 389 -4.40 -19.92 -14.42
CA SER A 389 -3.33 -20.83 -13.99
C SER A 389 -3.52 -22.27 -14.48
N GLN A 390 -2.43 -22.90 -14.93
CA GLN A 390 -2.44 -24.20 -15.61
C GLN A 390 -3.04 -25.34 -14.79
N SER A 391 -3.02 -25.25 -13.46
CA SER A 391 -3.50 -26.30 -12.55
C SER A 391 -5.03 -26.36 -12.43
N SER A 392 -5.73 -25.23 -12.55
CA SER A 392 -7.19 -25.15 -12.39
C SER A 392 -7.77 -23.84 -12.93
N ARG A 393 -8.05 -23.78 -14.23
CA ARG A 393 -8.52 -22.58 -14.94
C ARG A 393 -9.99 -22.28 -14.67
N LEU A 394 -10.32 -21.33 -13.78
CA LEU A 394 -11.72 -20.93 -13.53
C LEU A 394 -12.46 -20.44 -14.80
N ILE A 395 -11.75 -19.87 -15.79
CA ILE A 395 -12.36 -19.42 -17.05
C ILE A 395 -13.02 -20.56 -17.83
N ASP A 396 -12.60 -21.81 -17.63
CA ASP A 396 -13.14 -22.99 -18.31
C ASP A 396 -14.40 -23.55 -17.60
N TYR A 397 -14.64 -23.15 -16.34
CA TYR A 397 -15.86 -23.43 -15.56
C TYR A 397 -16.99 -22.43 -15.80
N LEU A 398 -16.79 -21.44 -16.68
CA LEU A 398 -17.83 -20.46 -17.00
C LEU A 398 -18.95 -21.11 -17.83
N PRO A 399 -20.24 -20.90 -17.48
CA PRO A 399 -21.37 -21.46 -18.22
C PRO A 399 -21.50 -20.88 -19.63
N LYS A 400 -22.15 -21.65 -20.51
CA LYS A 400 -22.36 -21.32 -21.92
C LYS A 400 -23.85 -21.43 -22.26
N SER A 401 -24.47 -20.30 -22.55
CA SER A 401 -25.87 -20.17 -22.98
C SER A 401 -26.01 -19.00 -23.97
N GLU A 402 -26.89 -19.11 -24.96
CA GLU A 402 -27.25 -17.99 -25.87
C GLU A 402 -28.05 -16.87 -25.18
N HIS A 403 -28.43 -17.11 -23.92
CA HIS A 403 -29.38 -16.32 -23.12
C HIS A 403 -28.80 -15.91 -21.76
N GLY A 404 -27.52 -16.20 -21.52
CA GLY A 404 -26.79 -15.87 -20.30
C GLY A 404 -25.77 -14.75 -20.52
N CYS A 405 -25.56 -13.92 -19.50
CA CYS A 405 -24.50 -12.92 -19.48
C CYS A 405 -23.64 -13.05 -18.22
N VAL A 406 -22.32 -12.91 -18.38
CA VAL A 406 -21.35 -12.87 -17.30
C VAL A 406 -20.71 -11.48 -17.23
N VAL A 407 -20.79 -10.84 -16.07
CA VAL A 407 -20.17 -9.54 -15.77
C VAL A 407 -19.04 -9.74 -14.76
N PHE A 408 -17.88 -9.16 -15.02
CA PHE A 408 -16.74 -9.14 -14.10
C PHE A 408 -16.46 -7.70 -13.65
N THR A 409 -16.27 -7.45 -12.36
CA THR A 409 -15.56 -6.24 -11.89
C THR A 409 -14.11 -6.61 -11.60
N THR A 410 -13.15 -5.78 -12.02
CA THR A 410 -11.73 -6.00 -11.77
C THR A 410 -10.98 -4.67 -11.75
N ARG A 411 -9.87 -4.60 -11.01
CA ARG A 411 -8.93 -3.48 -11.01
C ARG A 411 -7.94 -3.57 -12.17
N ASP A 412 -7.57 -4.79 -12.56
CA ASP A 412 -6.55 -5.03 -13.58
C ASP A 412 -7.15 -5.08 -15.01
N ARG A 413 -6.79 -4.08 -15.81
CA ARG A 413 -7.11 -3.99 -17.25
C ARG A 413 -6.58 -5.19 -18.05
N LYS A 414 -5.44 -5.79 -17.67
CA LYS A 414 -4.90 -7.00 -18.34
C LYS A 414 -5.84 -8.20 -18.10
N THR A 415 -6.39 -8.35 -16.90
CA THR A 415 -7.40 -9.36 -16.55
C THR A 415 -8.73 -9.10 -17.26
N ALA A 416 -9.21 -7.85 -17.30
CA ALA A 416 -10.40 -7.46 -18.05
C ALA A 416 -10.33 -7.89 -19.54
N VAL A 417 -9.19 -7.64 -20.20
CA VAL A 417 -8.93 -8.07 -21.59
C VAL A 417 -8.94 -9.59 -21.72
N LYS A 418 -8.35 -10.34 -20.79
CA LYS A 418 -8.34 -11.81 -20.89
C LYS A 418 -9.72 -12.44 -20.64
N LEU A 419 -10.56 -11.83 -19.80
CA LEU A 419 -11.89 -12.33 -19.46
C LEU A 419 -12.98 -11.97 -20.50
N ALA A 420 -13.01 -10.71 -20.96
CA ALA A 420 -14.08 -10.17 -21.83
C ALA A 420 -13.62 -9.72 -23.23
N LYS A 421 -12.31 -9.80 -23.53
CA LYS A 421 -11.70 -9.39 -24.82
C LYS A 421 -11.96 -7.92 -25.16
N ASN A 422 -13.01 -7.65 -25.93
CA ASN A 422 -13.35 -6.33 -26.46
C ASN A 422 -14.48 -5.66 -25.65
N ASN A 423 -15.21 -6.44 -24.86
CA ASN A 423 -16.41 -6.00 -24.14
C ASN A 423 -16.05 -5.38 -22.78
N ILE A 424 -15.23 -4.32 -22.82
CA ILE A 424 -14.71 -3.63 -21.64
C ILE A 424 -15.45 -2.30 -21.43
N VAL A 425 -15.79 -2.01 -20.18
CA VAL A 425 -16.30 -0.71 -19.74
C VAL A 425 -15.36 -0.16 -18.69
N GLU A 426 -14.72 0.96 -19.02
CA GLU A 426 -13.79 1.65 -18.15
C GLU A 426 -14.56 2.68 -17.30
N VAL A 427 -14.27 2.71 -16.00
CA VAL A 427 -14.89 3.62 -15.03
C VAL A 427 -13.81 4.61 -14.59
N PRO A 428 -13.80 5.85 -15.13
CA PRO A 428 -12.88 6.91 -14.70
C PRO A 428 -13.28 7.44 -13.31
N GLU A 429 -12.52 8.37 -12.76
CA GLU A 429 -12.92 9.21 -11.61
C GLU A 429 -14.26 9.94 -11.86
N MET A 430 -14.80 10.62 -10.85
CA MET A 430 -16.07 11.34 -11.01
C MET A 430 -15.85 12.73 -11.61
N GLU A 431 -16.73 13.15 -12.51
CA GLU A 431 -16.82 14.56 -12.91
C GLU A 431 -17.16 15.40 -11.67
N GLU A 432 -16.55 16.58 -11.53
CA GLU A 432 -16.74 17.53 -10.41
C GLU A 432 -18.22 17.69 -10.03
N THR A 433 -19.07 18.02 -11.01
CA THR A 433 -20.52 18.20 -10.80
C THR A 433 -21.25 16.98 -10.24
N VAL A 434 -20.75 15.77 -10.50
CA VAL A 434 -21.32 14.49 -10.04
C VAL A 434 -20.74 14.12 -8.67
N ALA A 435 -19.48 14.45 -8.41
CA ALA A 435 -18.84 14.32 -7.11
C ALA A 435 -19.49 15.25 -6.06
N THR A 436 -19.75 16.51 -6.42
CA THR A 436 -20.50 17.48 -5.60
C THR A 436 -21.92 16.99 -5.27
N GLN A 437 -22.61 16.34 -6.21
CA GLN A 437 -23.93 15.73 -5.96
C GLN A 437 -23.85 14.54 -4.98
N LEU A 438 -22.79 13.74 -5.03
CA LEU A 438 -22.58 12.65 -4.07
C LEU A 438 -22.27 13.20 -2.67
N LEU A 439 -21.35 14.16 -2.57
CA LEU A 439 -21.01 14.88 -1.34
C LEU A 439 -22.29 15.44 -0.68
N GLN A 440 -23.12 16.15 -1.46
CA GLN A 440 -24.36 16.75 -0.98
C GLN A 440 -25.43 15.74 -0.52
N LYS A 441 -25.49 14.54 -1.13
CA LYS A 441 -26.41 13.47 -0.71
C LYS A 441 -26.00 12.80 0.59
N CYS A 442 -24.69 12.66 0.83
CA CYS A 442 -24.18 11.92 1.99
C CYS A 442 -24.04 12.78 3.26
N LEU A 443 -23.96 14.11 3.13
CA LEU A 443 -23.86 15.02 4.27
C LEU A 443 -25.19 15.16 5.02
N VAL A 444 -25.14 15.02 6.35
CA VAL A 444 -26.27 15.32 7.27
C VAL A 444 -26.65 16.81 7.22
N ASN A 445 -25.68 17.68 6.88
CA ASN A 445 -25.91 19.10 6.61
C ASN A 445 -25.52 19.45 5.15
N PRO A 446 -26.45 19.32 4.17
CA PRO A 446 -26.19 19.63 2.76
C PRO A 446 -25.81 21.09 2.48
N ASP A 447 -26.04 22.01 3.43
CA ASP A 447 -25.71 23.43 3.27
C ASP A 447 -24.21 23.72 3.33
N LEU A 448 -23.38 22.80 3.86
CA LEU A 448 -21.92 22.92 3.85
C LEU A 448 -21.36 23.05 2.41
N VAL A 449 -22.01 22.37 1.46
CA VAL A 449 -21.65 22.37 0.02
C VAL A 449 -21.90 23.74 -0.64
N LYS A 450 -22.54 24.69 0.06
CA LYS A 450 -22.67 26.07 -0.43
C LYS A 450 -21.34 26.81 -0.45
N ASN A 451 -20.35 26.41 0.35
CA ASN A 451 -19.00 26.98 0.25
C ASN A 451 -18.23 26.31 -0.88
N ARG A 452 -18.32 26.92 -2.07
CA ARG A 452 -17.68 26.44 -3.30
C ARG A 452 -16.17 26.19 -3.19
N PRO A 453 -15.31 27.14 -2.76
CA PRO A 453 -13.86 26.91 -2.71
C PRO A 453 -13.49 25.70 -1.83
N ASP A 454 -14.08 25.55 -0.64
CA ASP A 454 -13.83 24.40 0.22
C ASP A 454 -14.32 23.09 -0.43
N THR A 455 -15.47 23.13 -1.13
CA THR A 455 -16.01 21.98 -1.85
C THR A 455 -15.11 21.55 -3.00
N GLU A 456 -14.68 22.51 -3.84
CA GLU A 456 -13.82 22.30 -5.01
C GLU A 456 -12.42 21.82 -4.58
N ALA A 457 -11.87 22.38 -3.49
CA ALA A 457 -10.62 21.93 -2.88
C ALA A 457 -10.73 20.52 -2.30
N LEU A 458 -11.76 20.23 -1.51
CA LEU A 458 -11.95 18.91 -0.87
C LEU A 458 -12.12 17.79 -1.90
N LEU A 459 -12.91 18.01 -2.94
CA LEU A 459 -13.10 17.02 -4.00
C LEU A 459 -11.83 16.81 -4.84
N THR A 460 -11.01 17.85 -5.00
CA THR A 460 -9.69 17.76 -5.66
C THR A 460 -8.69 16.96 -4.82
N GLU A 461 -8.63 17.21 -3.51
CA GLU A 461 -7.77 16.47 -2.58
C GLU A 461 -8.15 14.99 -2.45
N LEU A 462 -9.45 14.69 -2.41
CA LEU A 462 -10.01 13.34 -2.44
C LEU A 462 -10.03 12.71 -3.85
N THR A 463 -9.37 13.34 -4.82
CA THR A 463 -9.18 12.90 -6.22
C THR A 463 -10.47 12.44 -6.91
N TYR A 464 -11.59 13.09 -6.60
CA TYR A 464 -12.93 12.78 -7.13
C TYR A 464 -13.33 11.29 -7.00
N LEU A 465 -12.79 10.58 -6.00
CA LEU A 465 -13.07 9.17 -5.76
C LEU A 465 -14.28 8.96 -4.84
N PRO A 466 -15.34 8.26 -5.28
CA PRO A 466 -16.56 8.11 -4.47
C PRO A 466 -16.32 7.46 -3.11
N LEU A 467 -15.42 6.47 -3.00
CA LEU A 467 -15.06 5.88 -1.70
C LEU A 467 -14.40 6.90 -0.75
N ALA A 468 -13.52 7.76 -1.26
CA ALA A 468 -12.84 8.78 -0.46
C ALA A 468 -13.80 9.91 -0.04
N ILE A 469 -14.70 10.32 -0.95
CA ILE A 469 -15.78 11.27 -0.68
C ILE A 469 -16.71 10.74 0.42
N VAL A 470 -17.15 9.48 0.33
CA VAL A 470 -18.03 8.87 1.35
C VAL A 470 -17.30 8.70 2.70
N GLN A 471 -16.02 8.31 2.70
CA GLN A 471 -15.22 8.21 3.94
C GLN A 471 -15.05 9.58 4.62
N ALA A 472 -14.68 10.62 3.87
CA ALA A 472 -14.56 11.98 4.40
C ALA A 472 -15.89 12.50 4.96
N VAL A 473 -17.00 12.26 4.26
CA VAL A 473 -18.33 12.67 4.71
C VAL A 473 -18.79 11.92 5.95
N ALA A 474 -18.44 10.64 6.12
CA ALA A 474 -18.71 9.91 7.37
C ALA A 474 -18.02 10.59 8.56
N TYR A 475 -16.71 10.85 8.46
CA TYR A 475 -15.97 11.58 9.49
C TYR A 475 -16.53 12.97 9.79
N ILE A 476 -16.88 13.74 8.75
CA ILE A 476 -17.47 15.09 8.87
C ILE A 476 -18.83 15.02 9.58
N ASN A 477 -19.66 14.03 9.25
CA ASN A 477 -20.97 13.82 9.87
C ASN A 477 -20.86 13.41 11.35
N GLU A 478 -19.92 12.53 11.69
CA GLU A 478 -19.73 11.99 13.04
C GLU A 478 -19.10 13.03 13.99
N ASN A 479 -18.11 13.79 13.52
CA ASN A 479 -17.43 14.81 14.32
C ASN A 479 -18.12 16.20 14.27
N GLY A 480 -19.04 16.43 13.32
CA GLY A 480 -19.82 17.66 13.21
C GLY A 480 -19.02 18.90 12.73
N ILE A 481 -17.91 18.68 12.03
CA ILE A 481 -16.95 19.72 11.60
C ILE A 481 -17.31 20.36 10.25
N ALA A 482 -16.64 21.45 9.87
CA ALA A 482 -16.76 22.07 8.55
C ALA A 482 -15.80 21.45 7.51
N LEU A 483 -16.05 21.73 6.23
CA LEU A 483 -15.20 21.29 5.12
C LEU A 483 -13.77 21.87 5.22
N SER A 484 -13.66 23.12 5.68
CA SER A 484 -12.41 23.81 6.01
C SER A 484 -11.55 23.06 7.04
N ASP A 485 -12.21 22.41 8.00
CA ASP A 485 -11.55 21.80 9.14
C ASP A 485 -10.97 20.44 8.72
N TYR A 486 -11.75 19.68 7.94
CA TYR A 486 -11.28 18.44 7.31
C TYR A 486 -10.18 18.72 6.27
N LEU A 487 -10.26 19.81 5.51
CA LEU A 487 -9.18 20.27 4.64
C LEU A 487 -7.91 20.64 5.42
N SER A 488 -8.05 21.15 6.65
CA SER A 488 -6.90 21.44 7.51
C SER A 488 -6.23 20.14 7.96
N LEU A 489 -7.01 19.12 8.36
CA LEU A 489 -6.49 17.77 8.68
C LEU A 489 -5.79 17.12 7.47
N LEU A 490 -6.33 17.27 6.25
CA LEU A 490 -5.69 16.80 5.01
C LEU A 490 -4.38 17.54 4.66
N ALA A 491 -4.07 18.64 5.36
CA ALA A 491 -2.85 19.44 5.22
C ALA A 491 -1.84 19.25 6.36
N GLU A 492 -2.10 18.34 7.31
CA GLU A 492 -1.15 17.94 8.36
C GLU A 492 -0.07 16.98 7.82
N GLN A 493 0.64 16.24 8.68
CA GLN A 493 1.75 15.41 8.23
C GLN A 493 1.24 14.15 7.50
N GLU A 494 2.08 13.54 6.66
CA GLU A 494 1.69 12.37 5.87
C GLU A 494 1.28 11.18 6.74
N GLU A 495 1.78 11.10 7.98
CA GLU A 495 1.33 10.17 9.01
C GLU A 495 -0.14 10.42 9.38
N ASP A 496 -0.46 11.62 9.85
CA ASP A 496 -1.78 12.02 10.35
C ASP A 496 -2.87 11.89 9.26
N VAL A 497 -2.56 12.39 8.05
CA VAL A 497 -3.41 12.31 6.86
C VAL A 497 -3.72 10.85 6.48
N ILE A 498 -2.77 9.92 6.70
CA ILE A 498 -2.97 8.52 6.31
C ILE A 498 -3.66 7.72 7.40
N ASP A 499 -3.50 8.05 8.68
CA ASP A 499 -4.30 7.44 9.72
C ASP A 499 -5.77 7.90 9.62
N LEU A 500 -6.05 9.17 9.26
CA LEU A 500 -7.38 9.67 8.86
C LEU A 500 -7.97 8.92 7.63
N LEU A 501 -7.14 8.69 6.59
CA LEU A 501 -7.53 7.88 5.43
C LEU A 501 -7.53 6.36 5.71
N SER A 502 -7.10 5.93 6.90
CA SER A 502 -7.13 4.56 7.41
C SER A 502 -8.23 4.33 8.47
N GLU A 503 -9.01 5.36 8.80
CA GLU A 503 -10.09 5.27 9.78
C GLU A 503 -11.26 4.42 9.26
N GLU A 504 -11.90 3.67 10.15
CA GLU A 504 -12.94 2.69 9.80
C GLU A 504 -14.35 3.22 10.11
N PHE A 505 -15.22 3.15 9.11
CA PHE A 505 -16.64 3.55 9.20
C PHE A 505 -17.54 2.38 8.83
N GLU A 506 -18.70 2.27 9.48
CA GLU A 506 -19.71 1.26 9.12
C GLU A 506 -20.36 1.61 7.77
N ASP A 507 -20.52 0.60 6.90
CA ASP A 507 -21.07 0.76 5.55
C ASP A 507 -21.77 -0.53 5.13
N ASP A 508 -23.11 -0.51 5.18
CA ASP A 508 -24.00 -1.63 4.85
C ASP A 508 -23.91 -2.06 3.36
N GLU A 509 -23.27 -1.28 2.49
CA GLU A 509 -23.10 -1.59 1.08
C GLU A 509 -21.81 -2.38 0.78
N ARG A 510 -21.01 -2.69 1.82
CA ARG A 510 -19.81 -3.55 1.73
C ARG A 510 -20.12 -4.96 2.20
N TYR A 511 -19.30 -5.93 1.79
CA TYR A 511 -19.30 -7.25 2.43
C TYR A 511 -18.97 -7.07 3.91
N HIS A 512 -19.85 -7.50 4.83
CA HIS A 512 -19.74 -7.31 6.30
C HIS A 512 -18.46 -7.88 6.97
N ASN A 513 -17.53 -8.41 6.18
CA ASN A 513 -16.26 -9.02 6.61
C ASN A 513 -15.04 -8.22 6.08
N ILE A 514 -15.25 -7.20 5.24
CA ILE A 514 -14.19 -6.47 4.52
C ILE A 514 -14.13 -5.04 5.05
N LYS A 515 -13.55 -4.90 6.24
CA LYS A 515 -13.02 -3.63 6.74
C LYS A 515 -11.91 -3.18 5.81
N ASN A 516 -12.10 -2.05 5.13
CA ASN A 516 -11.19 -1.60 4.08
C ASN A 516 -11.30 -0.07 3.87
N PRO A 517 -10.60 0.71 4.70
CA PRO A 517 -10.35 2.14 4.48
C PRO A 517 -9.68 2.39 3.13
N VAL A 518 -9.76 3.63 2.60
CA VAL A 518 -9.16 4.00 1.31
C VAL A 518 -7.70 3.54 1.21
N ALA A 519 -6.86 3.81 2.22
CA ALA A 519 -5.45 3.40 2.26
C ALA A 519 -5.25 1.88 2.05
N THR A 520 -6.05 1.06 2.73
CA THR A 520 -5.99 -0.41 2.65
C THR A 520 -6.41 -0.92 1.27
N THR A 521 -7.30 -0.22 0.56
CA THR A 521 -7.68 -0.64 -0.80
C THR A 521 -6.49 -0.58 -1.76
N TRP A 522 -5.62 0.43 -1.60
CA TRP A 522 -4.40 0.59 -2.38
C TRP A 522 -3.35 -0.44 -2.00
N LEU A 523 -3.16 -0.68 -0.70
CA LEU A 523 -2.19 -1.65 -0.17
C LEU A 523 -2.43 -3.07 -0.72
N ILE A 524 -3.68 -3.53 -0.79
CA ILE A 524 -4.03 -4.83 -1.37
C ILE A 524 -3.58 -4.94 -2.83
N SER A 525 -3.81 -3.90 -3.64
CA SER A 525 -3.41 -3.92 -5.05
C SER A 525 -1.91 -3.70 -5.25
N PHE A 526 -1.24 -2.97 -4.36
CA PHE A 526 0.22 -2.92 -4.36
C PHE A 526 0.83 -4.30 -4.03
N GLU A 527 0.28 -5.03 -3.07
CA GLU A 527 0.74 -6.39 -2.74
C GLU A 527 0.47 -7.39 -3.89
N GLN A 528 -0.66 -7.27 -4.58
CA GLN A 528 -0.92 -8.00 -5.84
C GLN A 528 0.15 -7.68 -6.91
N ILE A 529 0.52 -6.41 -7.08
CA ILE A 529 1.59 -5.99 -8.01
C ILE A 529 2.95 -6.58 -7.57
N ARG A 530 3.30 -6.54 -6.28
CA ARG A 530 4.53 -7.16 -5.74
C ARG A 530 4.63 -8.65 -6.08
N GLN A 531 3.51 -9.38 -6.00
CA GLN A 531 3.48 -10.82 -6.27
C GLN A 531 3.49 -11.17 -7.77
N CYS A 532 2.96 -10.29 -8.64
CA CYS A 532 2.88 -10.53 -10.08
C CYS A 532 4.03 -9.92 -10.91
N ASP A 533 4.59 -8.78 -10.48
CA ASP A 533 5.53 -7.98 -11.27
C ASP A 533 6.44 -7.12 -10.37
N PHE A 534 7.51 -7.74 -9.85
CA PHE A 534 8.47 -7.11 -8.94
C PHE A 534 9.00 -5.76 -9.45
N LEU A 535 9.26 -5.61 -10.75
CA LEU A 535 9.78 -4.36 -11.32
C LEU A 535 8.73 -3.22 -11.27
N ALA A 536 7.44 -3.55 -11.41
CA ALA A 536 6.37 -2.56 -11.23
C ALA A 536 6.28 -2.10 -9.78
N ALA A 537 6.46 -3.00 -8.80
CA ALA A 537 6.51 -2.64 -7.39
C ALA A 537 7.76 -1.84 -7.01
N ASP A 538 8.93 -2.18 -7.58
CA ASP A 538 10.17 -1.40 -7.44
C ASP A 538 10.00 0.02 -8.01
N TYR A 539 9.36 0.15 -9.17
CA TYR A 539 9.01 1.45 -9.75
C TYR A 539 8.04 2.25 -8.88
N LEU A 540 7.00 1.63 -8.30
CA LEU A 540 6.11 2.34 -7.39
C LEU A 540 6.84 2.79 -6.11
N SER A 541 7.72 1.93 -5.57
CA SER A 541 8.53 2.22 -4.38
C SER A 541 9.57 3.32 -4.63
N PHE A 542 10.09 3.41 -5.85
CA PHE A 542 10.96 4.50 -6.29
C PHE A 542 10.19 5.81 -6.49
N ILE A 543 9.04 5.77 -7.17
CA ILE A 543 8.21 6.97 -7.41
C ILE A 543 7.70 7.55 -6.09
N ALA A 544 7.42 6.71 -5.08
CA ALA A 544 7.07 7.12 -3.73
C ALA A 544 8.10 8.04 -3.05
N CYS A 545 9.34 8.13 -3.54
CA CYS A 545 10.39 8.97 -2.96
C CYS A 545 10.56 10.34 -3.66
N ILE A 546 9.99 10.54 -4.85
CA ILE A 546 10.17 11.75 -5.68
C ILE A 546 8.89 12.63 -5.65
N ASP A 547 8.76 13.58 -6.58
CA ASP A 547 7.46 14.21 -6.84
C ASP A 547 6.57 13.25 -7.67
N SER A 548 5.25 13.29 -7.42
CA SER A 548 4.25 12.41 -8.02
C SER A 548 3.72 12.85 -9.40
N LYS A 549 4.08 14.06 -9.86
CA LYS A 549 3.62 14.64 -11.14
C LYS A 549 4.72 14.78 -12.17
N ASP A 550 4.34 14.77 -13.45
CA ASP A 550 5.20 15.02 -14.61
C ASP A 550 6.45 14.09 -14.73
N ILE A 551 6.41 12.90 -14.12
CA ILE A 551 7.58 12.02 -13.92
C ILE A 551 8.15 11.50 -15.25
N PRO A 552 9.40 11.80 -15.63
CA PRO A 552 10.00 11.29 -16.85
C PRO A 552 10.25 9.78 -16.80
N GLN A 553 9.89 9.05 -17.86
CA GLN A 553 10.28 7.63 -17.99
C GLN A 553 11.80 7.39 -17.99
N SER A 554 12.61 8.42 -18.27
CA SER A 554 14.08 8.39 -18.18
C SER A 554 14.61 8.44 -16.74
N LEU A 555 13.83 9.00 -15.79
CA LEU A 555 14.21 9.08 -14.38
C LEU A 555 14.10 7.71 -13.68
N LEU A 556 13.19 6.84 -14.14
CA LEU A 556 13.02 5.50 -13.58
C LEU A 556 14.32 4.67 -13.64
N PRO A 557 14.56 3.75 -12.69
CA PRO A 557 15.68 2.81 -12.75
C PRO A 557 15.62 1.93 -14.02
N ALA A 558 16.78 1.66 -14.61
CA ALA A 558 16.87 0.79 -15.78
C ALA A 558 16.41 -0.65 -15.45
N GLY A 559 15.54 -1.21 -16.27
CA GLY A 559 15.02 -2.57 -16.07
C GLY A 559 15.94 -3.64 -16.70
N PRO A 560 15.70 -4.94 -16.43
CA PRO A 560 16.49 -6.03 -17.03
C PRO A 560 16.39 -6.12 -18.57
N SER A 561 15.44 -5.41 -19.18
CA SER A 561 15.35 -5.16 -20.63
C SER A 561 14.25 -4.12 -20.89
N ARG A 562 14.33 -3.36 -21.99
CA ARG A 562 13.29 -2.39 -22.39
C ARG A 562 11.88 -2.99 -22.46
N LYS A 563 11.75 -4.28 -22.81
CA LYS A 563 10.47 -4.98 -22.74
C LYS A 563 9.93 -5.05 -21.31
N LYS A 564 10.78 -5.40 -20.33
CA LYS A 564 10.35 -5.51 -18.93
C LYS A 564 9.93 -4.18 -18.34
N GLU A 565 10.60 -3.09 -18.71
CA GLU A 565 10.21 -1.72 -18.34
C GLU A 565 8.79 -1.40 -18.86
N ILE A 566 8.52 -1.69 -20.14
CA ILE A 566 7.21 -1.49 -20.77
C ILE A 566 6.14 -2.41 -20.17
N ASP A 567 6.46 -3.67 -19.90
CA ASP A 567 5.56 -4.62 -19.24
C ASP A 567 5.14 -4.12 -17.84
N ALA A 568 6.09 -3.56 -17.08
CA ALA A 568 5.94 -3.06 -15.70
C ALA A 568 5.21 -1.72 -15.59
N ILE A 569 5.60 -0.72 -16.39
CA ILE A 569 4.84 0.54 -16.54
C ILE A 569 3.42 0.21 -17.06
N GLY A 570 3.30 -0.79 -17.94
CA GLY A 570 2.03 -1.38 -18.36
C GLY A 570 1.27 -2.15 -17.27
N THR A 571 1.91 -2.58 -16.17
CA THR A 571 1.22 -3.15 -15.00
C THR A 571 0.63 -2.04 -14.14
N LEU A 572 1.42 -1.00 -13.79
CA LEU A 572 0.94 0.12 -12.98
C LEU A 572 -0.24 0.86 -13.64
N ASP A 573 -0.15 1.09 -14.95
CA ASP A 573 -1.20 1.65 -15.81
C ASP A 573 -2.43 0.74 -15.91
N ALA A 574 -2.24 -0.59 -15.90
CA ALA A 574 -3.35 -1.54 -15.92
C ALA A 574 -4.13 -1.63 -14.60
N TYR A 575 -3.50 -1.31 -13.46
CA TYR A 575 -4.18 -1.08 -12.18
C TYR A 575 -4.68 0.39 -12.02
N SER A 576 -4.48 1.22 -13.04
CA SER A 576 -4.75 2.67 -13.05
C SER A 576 -4.00 3.46 -11.97
N PHE A 577 -2.93 2.92 -11.38
CA PHE A 577 -2.13 3.62 -10.36
C PHE A 577 -1.42 4.85 -10.94
N ILE A 578 -0.96 4.74 -12.20
CA ILE A 578 -0.34 5.83 -12.95
C ILE A 578 -1.18 6.20 -14.18
N THR A 579 -1.13 7.46 -14.58
CA THR A 579 -1.60 7.94 -15.88
C THR A 579 -0.40 8.17 -16.80
N LYS A 580 -0.49 7.72 -18.06
CA LYS A 580 0.55 7.93 -19.08
C LYS A 580 0.23 9.14 -19.94
N ARG A 581 1.15 10.10 -20.02
CA ARG A 581 1.08 11.20 -20.98
C ARG A 581 1.88 10.84 -22.24
N SER A 582 1.18 10.78 -23.36
CA SER A 582 1.74 10.28 -24.63
C SER A 582 2.58 11.32 -25.39
N ALA A 583 2.43 12.61 -25.07
CA ALA A 583 3.07 13.71 -25.80
C ALA A 583 4.52 13.96 -25.36
N ASP A 584 4.81 13.74 -24.07
CA ASP A 584 6.05 14.06 -23.36
C ASP A 584 6.72 12.81 -22.74
N GLN A 585 6.06 11.64 -22.82
CA GLN A 585 6.43 10.40 -22.14
C GLN A 585 6.43 10.49 -20.61
N ALA A 586 5.78 11.51 -20.03
CA ALA A 586 5.63 11.66 -18.59
C ALA A 586 4.62 10.66 -18.00
N LEU A 587 4.77 10.39 -16.70
CA LEU A 587 3.86 9.59 -15.88
C LEU A 587 3.37 10.44 -14.71
N ASP A 588 2.08 10.39 -14.42
CA ASP A 588 1.51 10.96 -13.19
C ASP A 588 1.09 9.83 -12.26
N LEU A 589 1.58 9.84 -11.02
CA LEU A 589 1.13 8.90 -9.97
C LEU A 589 -0.10 9.48 -9.25
N HIS A 590 -1.09 8.63 -8.98
CA HIS A 590 -2.30 9.03 -8.25
C HIS A 590 -1.96 9.41 -6.79
N ARG A 591 -2.41 10.58 -6.31
CA ARG A 591 -2.01 11.19 -5.01
C ARG A 591 -2.20 10.23 -3.82
N LEU A 592 -3.33 9.54 -3.74
CA LEU A 592 -3.60 8.60 -2.64
C LEU A 592 -2.77 7.31 -2.73
N VAL A 593 -2.29 6.92 -3.93
CA VAL A 593 -1.35 5.81 -4.10
C VAL A 593 0.03 6.22 -3.61
N HIS A 594 0.48 7.43 -3.99
CA HIS A 594 1.75 8.01 -3.53
C HIS A 594 1.85 8.03 -2.00
N LEU A 595 0.81 8.54 -1.33
CA LEU A 595 0.67 8.55 0.12
C LEU A 595 0.69 7.12 0.69
N ALA A 596 -0.19 6.22 0.24
CA ALA A 596 -0.28 4.86 0.76
C ALA A 596 1.04 4.06 0.59
N THR A 597 1.75 4.21 -0.53
CA THR A 597 3.06 3.56 -0.73
C THR A 597 4.15 4.14 0.19
N ARG A 598 4.17 5.47 0.42
CA ARG A 598 5.12 6.11 1.37
C ARG A 598 4.94 5.61 2.80
N ASN A 599 3.70 5.55 3.29
CA ASN A 599 3.39 5.06 4.64
C ASN A 599 3.71 3.57 4.78
N TRP A 600 3.43 2.74 3.77
CA TRP A 600 3.87 1.34 3.75
C TRP A 600 5.40 1.22 3.82
N LEU A 601 6.15 2.00 3.04
CA LEU A 601 7.61 2.03 3.09
C LEU A 601 8.15 2.49 4.46
N ARG A 602 7.46 3.39 5.18
CA ARG A 602 7.77 3.74 6.58
C ARG A 602 7.48 2.59 7.53
N LYS A 603 6.27 1.99 7.48
CA LYS A 603 5.84 0.85 8.30
C LYS A 603 6.61 -0.46 8.03
N GLN A 604 7.50 -0.48 7.03
CA GLN A 604 8.45 -1.57 6.75
C GLN A 604 9.92 -1.17 6.94
N GLU A 605 10.20 0.04 7.42
CA GLU A 605 11.55 0.63 7.57
C GLU A 605 12.37 0.76 6.25
N LEU A 606 11.72 0.55 5.09
CA LEU A 606 12.36 0.56 3.77
C LEU A 606 12.49 1.96 3.14
N ILE A 607 11.77 2.97 3.65
CA ILE A 607 11.72 4.32 3.06
C ILE A 607 13.11 4.95 2.89
N THR A 608 14.03 4.74 3.84
CA THR A 608 15.41 5.26 3.79
C THR A 608 16.17 4.67 2.61
N GLN A 609 16.07 3.35 2.41
CA GLN A 609 16.76 2.64 1.33
C GLN A 609 16.23 3.05 -0.05
N TRP A 610 14.93 3.33 -0.18
CA TRP A 610 14.35 3.81 -1.42
C TRP A 610 14.62 5.30 -1.67
N THR A 611 14.72 6.11 -0.61
CA THR A 611 15.15 7.52 -0.72
C THR A 611 16.61 7.60 -1.17
N GLU A 612 17.50 6.75 -0.62
CA GLU A 612 18.91 6.63 -1.04
C GLU A 612 19.02 6.22 -2.52
N LYS A 613 18.27 5.19 -2.97
CA LYS A 613 18.19 4.84 -4.40
C LYS A 613 17.70 5.99 -5.28
N ALA A 614 16.74 6.79 -4.81
CA ALA A 614 16.24 7.96 -5.54
C ALA A 614 17.29 9.08 -5.64
N ILE A 615 18.06 9.32 -4.57
CA ILE A 615 19.19 10.27 -4.58
C ILE A 615 20.24 9.82 -5.58
N THR A 616 20.72 8.56 -5.53
CA THR A 616 21.72 8.06 -6.48
C THR A 616 21.22 8.16 -7.92
N ARG A 617 19.98 7.75 -8.20
CA ARG A 617 19.42 7.81 -9.55
C ARG A 617 19.20 9.23 -10.07
N LEU A 618 18.92 10.19 -9.18
CA LEU A 618 18.91 11.61 -9.54
C LEU A 618 20.33 12.15 -9.77
N GLU A 619 21.33 11.72 -9.01
CA GLU A 619 22.74 12.11 -9.22
C GLU A 619 23.30 11.58 -10.57
N GLU A 620 22.87 10.39 -10.98
CA GLU A 620 23.17 9.80 -12.30
C GLU A 620 22.56 10.57 -13.49
N VAL A 621 21.34 11.10 -13.35
CA VAL A 621 20.51 11.52 -14.50
C VAL A 621 20.23 13.04 -14.51
N PHE A 622 20.34 13.73 -13.38
CA PHE A 622 20.20 15.19 -13.32
C PHE A 622 21.38 15.84 -14.05
N PRO A 623 21.13 16.69 -15.07
CA PRO A 623 22.18 17.23 -15.93
C PRO A 623 23.09 18.22 -15.19
N ASP A 624 24.12 18.67 -15.91
CA ASP A 624 24.92 19.84 -15.53
C ASP A 624 24.15 21.16 -15.73
N ASP A 625 24.79 22.27 -15.36
CA ASP A 625 24.23 23.62 -15.44
C ASP A 625 24.50 24.33 -16.78
N ASP A 626 24.85 23.60 -17.86
CA ASP A 626 24.85 24.15 -19.22
C ASP A 626 23.43 24.56 -19.62
N TYR A 627 23.25 25.84 -19.98
CA TYR A 627 21.98 26.42 -20.40
C TYR A 627 21.24 25.63 -21.51
N GLN A 628 21.94 24.84 -22.33
CA GLN A 628 21.33 23.91 -23.29
C GLN A 628 20.45 22.84 -22.60
N ASN A 629 20.83 22.40 -21.41
CA ASN A 629 20.10 21.42 -20.59
C ASN A 629 18.95 22.05 -19.76
N ARG A 630 18.68 23.36 -19.90
CA ARG A 630 17.65 24.08 -19.13
C ARG A 630 16.25 23.51 -19.27
N SER A 631 15.90 22.95 -20.43
CA SER A 631 14.62 22.25 -20.63
C SER A 631 14.54 20.93 -19.83
N ILE A 632 15.67 20.23 -19.69
CA ILE A 632 15.77 18.94 -19.01
C ILE A 632 15.77 19.14 -17.49
N TRP A 633 16.64 20.00 -16.94
CA TRP A 633 16.68 20.16 -15.48
C TRP A 633 15.36 20.66 -14.93
N ARG A 634 14.65 21.56 -15.64
CA ARG A 634 13.36 22.11 -15.20
C ARG A 634 12.28 21.05 -14.97
N ILE A 635 12.29 19.98 -15.75
CA ILE A 635 11.39 18.83 -15.55
C ILE A 635 11.82 18.02 -14.31
N TYR A 636 13.12 17.96 -14.01
CA TYR A 636 13.65 17.22 -12.87
C TYR A 636 13.67 18.01 -11.54
N LEU A 637 13.61 19.35 -11.56
CA LEU A 637 13.66 20.21 -10.36
C LEU A 637 12.62 19.80 -9.27
N PRO A 638 11.35 19.46 -9.58
CA PRO A 638 10.38 19.06 -8.56
C PRO A 638 10.78 17.76 -7.86
N HIS A 639 11.24 16.75 -8.60
CA HIS A 639 11.66 15.46 -8.05
C HIS A 639 12.88 15.62 -7.13
N VAL A 640 13.87 16.42 -7.54
CA VAL A 640 15.04 16.74 -6.69
C VAL A 640 14.60 17.50 -5.44
N GLN A 641 13.70 18.48 -5.56
CA GLN A 641 13.18 19.21 -4.41
C GLN A 641 12.39 18.32 -3.44
N SER A 642 11.62 17.34 -3.94
CA SER A 642 10.89 16.37 -3.12
C SER A 642 11.85 15.49 -2.30
N VAL A 643 12.88 14.95 -2.96
CA VAL A 643 13.90 14.10 -2.33
C VAL A 643 14.72 14.87 -1.28
N LEU A 644 15.18 16.08 -1.60
CA LEU A 644 16.00 16.88 -0.67
C LEU A 644 15.19 17.44 0.51
N LYS A 645 13.86 17.55 0.42
CA LYS A 645 13.00 17.84 1.60
C LYS A 645 12.94 16.70 2.63
N SER A 646 13.28 15.47 2.25
CA SER A 646 13.27 14.33 3.18
C SER A 646 14.52 14.34 4.05
N ASP A 647 14.39 14.40 5.38
CA ASP A 647 15.51 14.23 6.32
C ASP A 647 16.02 12.76 6.38
N VAL A 648 15.38 11.83 5.65
CA VAL A 648 15.56 10.39 5.79
C VAL A 648 16.63 9.84 4.82
N CYS A 649 17.89 10.17 5.06
CA CYS A 649 19.02 9.65 4.27
C CYS A 649 20.32 9.50 5.11
N LYS A 650 21.07 8.40 4.91
CA LYS A 650 22.40 8.18 5.50
C LYS A 650 23.54 8.51 4.52
N ASP A 651 23.31 8.42 3.21
CA ASP A 651 24.28 8.87 2.20
C ASP A 651 24.27 10.40 2.08
N LEU A 652 25.12 11.01 2.91
CA LEU A 652 25.36 12.43 2.92
C LEU A 652 26.15 12.91 1.69
N GLU A 653 26.99 12.06 1.08
CA GLU A 653 27.88 12.49 0.01
C GLU A 653 27.12 12.68 -1.31
N SER A 654 26.31 11.68 -1.72
CA SER A 654 25.47 11.81 -2.91
C SER A 654 24.40 12.89 -2.75
N ARG A 655 23.85 13.03 -1.53
CA ARG A 655 22.92 14.13 -1.19
C ARG A 655 23.58 15.50 -1.35
N GLY A 656 24.80 15.68 -0.85
CA GLY A 656 25.56 16.92 -0.98
C GLY A 656 25.84 17.30 -2.43
N LYS A 657 26.28 16.33 -3.25
CA LYS A 657 26.50 16.51 -4.70
C LYS A 657 25.21 16.91 -5.44
N LEU A 658 24.10 16.22 -5.15
CA LEU A 658 22.80 16.51 -5.77
C LEU A 658 22.29 17.90 -5.37
N ALA A 659 22.38 18.28 -4.09
CA ALA A 659 22.03 19.61 -3.60
C ALA A 659 22.91 20.71 -4.24
N TRP A 660 24.20 20.44 -4.47
CA TRP A 660 25.09 21.36 -5.17
C TRP A 660 24.70 21.56 -6.64
N ARG A 661 24.47 20.49 -7.42
CA ARG A 661 24.03 20.61 -8.83
C ARG A 661 22.67 21.31 -8.95
N PHE A 662 21.74 20.98 -8.05
CA PHE A 662 20.44 21.63 -7.95
C PHE A 662 20.58 23.12 -7.62
N GLY A 663 21.46 23.50 -6.68
CA GLY A 663 21.83 24.89 -6.39
C GLY A 663 22.39 25.63 -7.61
N MET A 664 23.25 25.00 -8.42
CA MET A 664 23.76 25.57 -9.66
C MET A 664 22.63 25.87 -10.66
N CYS A 665 21.79 24.89 -10.97
CA CYS A 665 20.65 25.08 -11.88
C CYS A 665 19.67 26.16 -11.38
N LEU A 666 19.41 26.22 -10.08
CA LEU A 666 18.60 27.27 -9.46
C LEU A 666 19.24 28.66 -9.59
N SER A 667 20.56 28.76 -9.58
CA SER A 667 21.29 30.01 -9.81
C SER A 667 21.23 30.45 -11.27
N GLN A 668 21.38 29.52 -12.23
CA GLN A 668 21.21 29.80 -13.67
C GLN A 668 19.76 30.22 -14.01
N ASP A 669 18.77 29.69 -13.30
CA ASP A 669 17.36 30.11 -13.41
C ASP A 669 17.03 31.40 -12.61
N GLY A 670 18.02 32.05 -11.99
CA GLY A 670 17.88 33.34 -11.27
C GLY A 670 17.24 33.23 -9.89
N TRP A 671 16.98 32.02 -9.39
CA TRP A 671 16.30 31.76 -8.12
C TRP A 671 17.29 31.72 -6.94
N TYR A 672 18.10 32.77 -6.79
CA TYR A 672 19.20 32.85 -5.82
C TYR A 672 18.77 32.54 -4.36
N ASN A 673 17.57 32.97 -3.95
CA ASN A 673 17.01 32.69 -2.61
C ASN A 673 16.64 31.20 -2.38
N LYS A 674 16.49 30.41 -3.44
CA LYS A 674 16.38 28.94 -3.37
C LYS A 674 17.77 28.32 -3.42
N ALA A 675 18.65 28.79 -4.32
CA ALA A 675 20.01 28.31 -4.48
C ALA A 675 20.85 28.42 -3.20
N GLU A 676 20.75 29.55 -2.48
CA GLU A 676 21.41 29.79 -1.19
C GLU A 676 21.19 28.63 -0.20
N LYS A 677 19.93 28.21 -0.03
CA LYS A 677 19.57 27.15 0.92
C LYS A 677 20.28 25.83 0.58
N GLN A 678 20.40 25.54 -0.71
CA GLN A 678 21.02 24.31 -1.22
C GLN A 678 22.55 24.37 -1.13
N PHE A 679 23.17 25.51 -1.45
CA PHE A 679 24.61 25.71 -1.25
C PHE A 679 25.01 25.71 0.22
N VAL A 680 24.17 26.21 1.13
CA VAL A 680 24.39 26.11 2.59
C VAL A 680 24.30 24.65 3.07
N GLU A 681 23.38 23.85 2.53
CA GLU A 681 23.27 22.43 2.86
C GLU A 681 24.46 21.62 2.31
N ALA A 682 24.85 21.84 1.06
CA ALA A 682 26.04 21.26 0.44
C ALA A 682 27.29 21.63 1.24
N TYR A 683 27.54 22.92 1.53
CA TYR A 683 28.69 23.36 2.33
C TYR A 683 28.76 22.73 3.72
N LYS A 684 27.64 22.66 4.46
CA LYS A 684 27.59 21.98 5.77
C LYS A 684 27.96 20.51 5.65
N THR A 685 27.58 19.88 4.54
CA THR A 685 27.80 18.46 4.27
C THR A 685 29.25 18.19 3.86
N ASP A 686 29.77 18.93 2.88
CA ASP A 686 31.19 18.89 2.46
C ASP A 686 32.12 19.14 3.65
N LYS A 687 31.84 20.16 4.47
CA LYS A 687 32.63 20.48 5.66
C LYS A 687 32.67 19.34 6.68
N ARG A 688 31.59 18.55 6.81
CA ARG A 688 31.49 17.42 7.74
C ARG A 688 32.12 16.13 7.18
N VAL A 689 31.98 15.87 5.89
CA VAL A 689 32.43 14.62 5.25
C VAL A 689 33.88 14.71 4.75
N LEU A 690 34.23 15.85 4.14
CA LEU A 690 35.51 16.07 3.45
C LEU A 690 36.44 17.03 4.21
N GLY A 691 35.88 17.84 5.11
CA GLY A 691 36.61 18.81 5.94
C GLY A 691 36.58 20.24 5.38
N GLN A 692 36.93 21.22 6.23
CA GLN A 692 36.81 22.65 5.90
C GLN A 692 37.77 23.11 4.78
N GLU A 693 38.91 22.44 4.60
CA GLU A 693 39.94 22.81 3.62
C GLU A 693 39.84 22.07 2.28
N HIS A 694 38.91 21.11 2.15
CA HIS A 694 38.80 20.29 0.94
C HIS A 694 38.35 21.10 -0.29
N PRO A 695 38.86 20.85 -1.51
CA PRO A 695 38.54 21.64 -2.70
C PRO A 695 37.05 21.73 -3.04
N ALA A 696 36.27 20.67 -2.77
CA ALA A 696 34.82 20.68 -2.92
C ALA A 696 34.16 21.68 -1.95
N THR A 697 34.49 21.61 -0.66
CA THR A 697 34.04 22.55 0.37
C THR A 697 34.36 24.01 0.00
N LEU A 698 35.57 24.26 -0.51
CA LEU A 698 36.01 25.58 -0.98
C LEU A 698 35.35 26.02 -2.30
N THR A 699 34.69 25.12 -3.02
CA THR A 699 33.87 25.42 -4.21
C THR A 699 32.43 25.74 -3.78
N SER A 700 31.83 24.93 -2.90
CA SER A 700 30.52 25.21 -2.30
C SER A 700 30.49 26.56 -1.57
N MET A 701 31.56 26.92 -0.84
CA MET A 701 31.70 28.26 -0.25
C MET A 701 31.81 29.39 -1.28
N ALA A 702 32.49 29.17 -2.42
CA ALA A 702 32.62 30.18 -3.47
C ALA A 702 31.26 30.44 -4.17
N ASN A 703 30.51 29.38 -4.43
CA ASN A 703 29.19 29.47 -5.06
C ASN A 703 28.16 30.14 -4.12
N LEU A 704 28.28 29.92 -2.80
CA LEU A 704 27.51 30.65 -1.80
C LEU A 704 27.87 32.15 -1.78
N ALA A 705 29.16 32.51 -1.86
CA ALA A 705 29.59 33.91 -1.96
C ALA A 705 29.07 34.58 -3.25
N LEU A 706 29.11 33.88 -4.40
CA LEU A 706 28.53 34.35 -5.65
C LEU A 706 26.99 34.49 -5.58
N THR A 707 26.33 33.64 -4.81
CA THR A 707 24.88 33.75 -4.56
C THR A 707 24.56 34.99 -3.73
N TYR A 708 25.33 35.27 -2.67
CA TYR A 708 25.21 36.51 -1.89
C TYR A 708 25.49 37.76 -2.75
N TRP A 709 26.46 37.69 -3.66
CA TRP A 709 26.74 38.76 -4.64
C TRP A 709 25.49 39.01 -5.50
N ASN A 710 24.91 37.97 -6.11
CA ASN A 710 23.70 38.08 -6.94
C ASN A 710 22.44 38.50 -6.16
N GLN A 711 22.41 38.33 -4.83
CA GLN A 711 21.38 38.85 -3.93
C GLN A 711 21.60 40.31 -3.49
N GLY A 712 22.71 40.96 -3.89
CA GLY A 712 23.09 42.30 -3.44
C GLY A 712 23.68 42.36 -2.01
N ARG A 713 23.99 41.22 -1.40
CA ARG A 713 24.62 41.08 -0.07
C ARG A 713 26.14 41.21 -0.18
N TRP A 714 26.60 42.28 -0.84
CA TRP A 714 28.00 42.48 -1.29
C TRP A 714 29.04 42.23 -0.20
N LYS A 715 28.78 42.70 1.03
CA LYS A 715 29.70 42.54 2.16
C LYS A 715 29.85 41.08 2.59
N GLU A 716 28.75 40.34 2.69
CA GLU A 716 28.78 38.92 3.07
C GLU A 716 29.41 38.05 1.97
N ALA A 717 29.27 38.47 0.70
CA ALA A 717 29.99 37.90 -0.43
C ALA A 717 31.51 38.18 -0.38
N GLU A 718 31.91 39.40 -0.01
CA GLU A 718 33.33 39.79 0.17
C GLU A 718 33.98 39.03 1.33
N ASP A 719 33.37 39.07 2.52
CA ASP A 719 33.86 38.40 3.73
C ASP A 719 34.06 36.88 3.49
N LEU A 720 33.11 36.22 2.83
CA LEU A 720 33.19 34.79 2.49
C LEU A 720 34.18 34.51 1.32
N GLY A 721 34.21 35.39 0.31
CA GLY A 721 35.10 35.26 -0.86
C GLY A 721 36.58 35.40 -0.50
N VAL A 722 36.93 36.34 0.40
CA VAL A 722 38.29 36.49 0.92
C VAL A 722 38.73 35.23 1.67
N LEU A 723 37.88 34.69 2.57
CA LEU A 723 38.17 33.47 3.32
C LEU A 723 38.46 32.26 2.42
N VAL A 724 37.68 32.09 1.35
CA VAL A 724 37.91 31.03 0.34
C VAL A 724 39.23 31.27 -0.38
N MET A 725 39.50 32.49 -0.83
CA MET A 725 40.70 32.85 -1.59
C MET A 725 41.99 32.64 -0.78
N GLU A 726 41.99 33.00 0.50
CA GLU A 726 43.13 32.74 1.41
C GLU A 726 43.32 31.24 1.67
N THR A 727 42.23 30.50 1.90
CA THR A 727 42.33 29.05 2.15
C THR A 727 42.78 28.28 0.91
N ARG A 728 42.29 28.63 -0.29
CA ARG A 728 42.81 28.06 -1.55
C ARG A 728 44.30 28.35 -1.74
N LYS A 729 44.76 29.58 -1.46
CA LYS A 729 46.20 29.94 -1.48
C LYS A 729 47.05 29.15 -0.49
N ARG A 730 46.52 28.80 0.68
CA ARG A 730 47.18 27.95 1.69
C ARG A 730 47.24 26.48 1.26
N VAL A 731 46.13 25.92 0.81
CA VAL A 731 45.94 24.47 0.66
C VAL A 731 46.35 23.97 -0.73
N LEU A 732 46.01 24.71 -1.79
CA LEU A 732 46.30 24.34 -3.18
C LEU A 732 47.55 25.01 -3.73
N GLY A 733 48.07 26.02 -3.03
CA GLY A 733 49.17 26.85 -3.50
C GLY A 733 48.73 27.93 -4.48
N ARG A 734 49.66 28.84 -4.81
CA ARG A 734 49.36 30.09 -5.55
C ARG A 734 49.15 29.89 -7.05
N GLU A 735 49.74 28.85 -7.63
CA GLU A 735 49.75 28.59 -9.09
C GLU A 735 48.71 27.54 -9.51
N HIS A 736 47.98 26.95 -8.56
CA HIS A 736 46.94 25.97 -8.87
C HIS A 736 45.76 26.63 -9.59
N PRO A 737 45.18 26.02 -10.65
CA PRO A 737 44.11 26.63 -11.43
C PRO A 737 42.96 27.19 -10.60
N ALA A 738 42.42 26.44 -9.64
CA ALA A 738 41.33 26.93 -8.77
C ALA A 738 41.72 28.08 -7.81
N THR A 739 43.01 28.38 -7.65
CA THR A 739 43.51 29.58 -6.94
C THR A 739 43.72 30.76 -7.89
N LEU A 740 44.01 30.49 -9.17
CA LEU A 740 44.16 31.48 -10.23
C LEU A 740 42.81 31.93 -10.83
N THR A 741 41.80 31.04 -10.85
CA THR A 741 40.41 31.38 -11.16
C THR A 741 39.87 32.33 -10.10
N ARG A 742 39.89 33.63 -10.39
CA ARG A 742 39.60 34.69 -9.43
C ARG A 742 38.13 34.70 -8.98
N PRO A 743 37.86 34.80 -7.67
CA PRO A 743 36.72 35.58 -7.23
C PRO A 743 37.01 37.08 -7.47
N LEU A 744 36.10 37.77 -8.14
CA LEU A 744 35.93 39.23 -8.22
C LEU A 744 37.13 40.08 -8.74
N GLU A 745 36.91 40.79 -9.84
CA GLU A 745 37.69 41.98 -10.23
C GLU A 745 37.06 43.26 -9.65
N GLY A 746 37.09 43.40 -8.33
CA GLY A 746 36.83 44.67 -7.65
C GLY A 746 38.00 45.63 -7.86
N GLY A 747 37.73 46.75 -8.54
CA GLY A 747 38.74 47.62 -9.18
C GLY A 747 39.94 48.08 -8.33
N ARG A 748 41.09 48.20 -9.00
CA ARG A 748 42.26 48.95 -8.51
C ARG A 748 43.03 49.67 -9.62
N GLY A 749 42.34 50.54 -10.35
CA GLY A 749 42.96 51.50 -11.26
C GLY A 749 43.68 52.63 -10.51
N LEU A 750 44.90 52.38 -10.04
CA LEU A 750 45.85 53.41 -9.62
C LEU A 750 47.22 53.12 -10.24
N GLY A 751 47.75 54.07 -11.01
CA GLY A 751 48.93 53.86 -11.84
C GLY A 751 50.24 53.78 -11.04
N GLY A 752 51.11 52.87 -11.46
CA GLY A 752 52.51 52.82 -11.07
C GLY A 752 53.33 52.30 -12.26
N ALA A 753 54.12 53.17 -12.89
CA ALA A 753 55.00 52.77 -13.98
C ALA A 753 56.21 51.99 -13.46
N GLY A 754 56.72 51.05 -14.26
CA GLY A 754 57.89 50.24 -13.94
C GLY A 754 58.28 49.37 -15.13
N ASP A 755 59.21 49.86 -15.94
CA ASP A 755 59.73 49.15 -17.11
C ASP A 755 60.57 47.92 -16.73
N GLY A 756 60.66 46.93 -17.63
CA GLY A 756 61.44 45.71 -17.39
C GLY A 756 61.38 44.71 -18.55
N ASP A 757 62.22 44.92 -19.57
CA ASP A 757 62.36 44.01 -20.71
C ASP A 757 62.96 42.64 -20.31
N GLY A 758 62.58 41.57 -21.02
CA GLY A 758 63.16 40.23 -20.86
C GLY A 758 62.68 39.25 -21.94
N GLU A 759 63.60 38.79 -22.80
CA GLU A 759 63.27 37.99 -23.99
C GLU A 759 63.15 36.46 -23.75
N ALA A 760 62.29 35.85 -24.57
CA ALA A 760 62.43 34.54 -25.24
C ALA A 760 62.72 33.23 -24.46
N GLY A 761 61.88 32.22 -24.73
CA GLY A 761 62.19 30.80 -24.49
C GLY A 761 61.08 29.89 -25.04
N ALA A 762 61.37 29.02 -26.00
CA ALA A 762 60.33 28.33 -26.79
C ALA A 762 60.44 26.79 -26.84
N ARG A 763 59.41 26.11 -26.28
CA ARG A 763 58.91 24.76 -26.66
C ARG A 763 59.87 23.55 -26.43
N PRO A 764 59.38 22.29 -26.58
CA PRO A 764 58.09 21.71 -26.17
C PRO A 764 58.22 20.34 -25.43
N GLY A 765 57.14 19.83 -24.81
CA GLY A 765 57.10 18.42 -24.39
C GLY A 765 55.80 17.94 -23.70
N ALA A 766 55.27 16.81 -24.18
CA ALA A 766 54.25 15.88 -23.65
C ALA A 766 53.95 15.86 -22.11
N SER A 767 52.75 15.45 -21.63
CA SER A 767 51.55 14.89 -22.30
C SER A 767 50.30 14.84 -21.39
N ARG A 768 49.11 14.81 -22.02
CA ARG A 768 47.85 14.11 -21.62
C ARG A 768 47.61 13.82 -20.12
N HIS A 769 46.58 14.41 -19.53
CA HIS A 769 45.33 13.73 -19.08
C HIS A 769 44.37 14.75 -18.43
N ALA A 770 43.19 14.29 -17.97
CA ALA A 770 42.08 15.04 -17.37
C ALA A 770 41.41 16.09 -18.29
N HIS A 771 40.20 15.75 -18.78
CA HIS A 771 39.26 16.68 -19.40
C HIS A 771 37.95 16.64 -18.59
N GLU A 772 38.03 17.12 -17.36
CA GLU A 772 36.92 17.25 -16.40
C GLU A 772 36.95 18.67 -15.80
N HIS A 773 35.82 19.08 -15.21
CA HIS A 773 35.44 20.48 -14.93
C HIS A 773 35.11 21.28 -16.20
N GLY A 774 33.80 21.38 -16.50
CA GLY A 774 33.29 22.41 -17.40
C GLY A 774 33.56 23.81 -16.84
N GLN A 775 33.81 24.78 -17.73
CA GLN A 775 34.13 26.16 -17.37
C GLN A 775 33.16 27.09 -18.09
N LEU A 776 32.44 27.92 -17.34
CA LEU A 776 31.57 28.96 -17.89
C LEU A 776 32.42 30.12 -18.42
N SER A 777 32.61 30.16 -19.73
CA SER A 777 33.03 31.35 -20.46
C SER A 777 31.79 32.16 -20.83
N LEU A 778 31.64 33.33 -20.22
CA LEU A 778 30.52 34.25 -20.51
C LEU A 778 31.05 35.43 -21.33
N ASP A 779 30.92 35.37 -22.65
CA ASP A 779 31.27 36.47 -23.54
C ASP A 779 30.27 37.62 -23.38
N VAL A 780 30.65 38.64 -22.61
CA VAL A 780 29.88 39.88 -22.46
C VAL A 780 30.23 40.84 -23.59
N LEU A 781 29.34 40.92 -24.59
CA LEU A 781 29.37 41.98 -25.61
C LEU A 781 28.88 43.31 -25.01
N GLU A 782 29.83 44.18 -24.61
CA GLU A 782 29.51 45.57 -24.30
C GLU A 782 29.35 46.42 -25.60
N PRO A 783 28.43 47.41 -25.63
CA PRO A 783 28.02 48.06 -26.88
C PRO A 783 28.72 49.41 -27.20
N GLY A 784 29.03 49.60 -28.50
CA GLY A 784 29.07 50.90 -29.17
C GLY A 784 30.42 51.32 -29.80
N PRO A 785 30.47 52.45 -30.53
CA PRO A 785 29.37 53.25 -31.09
C PRO A 785 29.24 53.09 -32.64
N LEU A 786 28.31 53.81 -33.26
CA LEU A 786 28.05 53.81 -34.71
C LEU A 786 29.04 54.67 -35.52
N GLU A 787 29.61 54.13 -36.61
CA GLU A 787 29.87 54.83 -37.89
C GLU A 787 30.43 53.87 -38.97
N GLY A 788 30.48 54.26 -40.27
CA GLY A 788 31.51 53.71 -41.18
C GLY A 788 31.14 53.37 -42.64
N GLY A 789 30.51 52.21 -42.90
CA GLY A 789 30.01 51.79 -44.23
C GLY A 789 31.02 51.32 -45.32
N ARG A 790 30.48 50.54 -46.30
CA ARG A 790 31.15 49.94 -47.50
C ARG A 790 32.15 48.80 -47.21
N GLY A 791 32.32 47.75 -48.03
CA GLY A 791 31.50 47.26 -49.16
C GLY A 791 32.26 46.34 -50.16
N LEU A 792 31.55 45.34 -50.72
CA LEU A 792 31.85 44.52 -51.94
C LEU A 792 32.93 43.40 -51.92
N GLY A 793 32.49 42.18 -52.32
CA GLY A 793 33.27 41.16 -53.06
C GLY A 793 34.17 40.18 -52.26
N GLY A 794 34.37 38.91 -52.65
CA GLY A 794 33.67 38.09 -53.68
C GLY A 794 34.55 36.99 -54.33
N ALA A 795 33.98 35.80 -54.57
CA ALA A 795 34.46 34.69 -55.46
C ALA A 795 35.77 33.94 -55.07
N SER A 796 36.09 32.71 -55.54
CA SER A 796 35.33 31.51 -56.01
C SER A 796 36.29 30.37 -56.45
N ILE A 797 35.81 29.12 -56.60
CA ILE A 797 36.44 27.96 -57.35
C ILE A 797 37.66 27.31 -56.66
N GLY A 798 37.89 25.99 -56.66
CA GLY A 798 37.09 24.83 -57.12
C GLY A 798 37.88 23.49 -57.08
N ASP A 799 37.17 22.36 -57.23
CA ASP A 799 37.40 21.15 -58.10
C ASP A 799 38.85 20.67 -58.42
N GLU A 800 39.21 19.39 -58.64
CA GLU A 800 38.57 18.08 -58.97
C GLU A 800 39.59 16.94 -58.58
N GLU A 801 39.46 15.59 -58.59
CA GLU A 801 38.45 14.54 -58.92
C GLU A 801 38.86 13.20 -58.18
N ALA A 802 38.46 12.02 -58.67
CA ALA A 802 38.66 10.61 -58.28
C ALA A 802 40.04 10.09 -57.78
N GLY A 803 40.13 8.90 -57.14
CA GLY A 803 39.05 7.99 -56.66
C GLY A 803 39.33 6.48 -56.85
N ALA A 804 39.01 5.65 -55.82
CA ALA A 804 38.85 4.19 -55.91
C ALA A 804 38.18 3.62 -54.62
N GLY A 805 37.23 2.68 -54.76
CA GLY A 805 36.59 1.94 -53.64
C GLY A 805 36.89 0.43 -53.68
N PRO A 806 36.12 -0.46 -53.00
CA PRO A 806 34.83 -0.23 -52.32
C PRO A 806 34.71 -0.76 -50.87
N GLY A 807 33.69 -0.29 -50.11
CA GLY A 807 33.30 -0.91 -48.83
C GLY A 807 32.19 -0.21 -48.03
N THR A 808 31.01 -0.84 -47.94
CA THR A 808 29.97 -0.70 -46.87
C THR A 808 29.42 0.69 -46.44
N SER A 809 28.22 0.98 -46.95
CA SER A 809 26.98 1.41 -46.23
C SER A 809 26.76 2.85 -45.68
N CYS A 810 25.57 3.36 -46.03
CA CYS A 810 24.73 4.41 -45.39
C CYS A 810 24.95 5.91 -45.75
N TYR A 811 24.01 6.44 -46.56
CA TYR A 811 23.66 7.87 -46.74
C TYR A 811 22.74 8.32 -45.57
N ALA A 812 22.59 9.58 -45.14
CA ALA A 812 22.84 10.95 -45.66
C ALA A 812 21.63 11.67 -46.31
N HIS A 813 21.19 12.75 -45.66
CA HIS A 813 20.45 13.97 -46.09
C HIS A 813 20.35 14.84 -44.81
N GLU A 814 20.73 16.12 -44.71
CA GLU A 814 20.53 17.34 -45.53
C GLU A 814 19.15 18.00 -45.41
N HIS A 815 19.17 19.14 -44.70
CA HIS A 815 18.41 20.39 -44.83
C HIS A 815 16.94 20.41 -45.28
N ASP A 816 16.15 21.17 -44.49
CA ASP A 816 15.38 22.29 -45.04
C ASP A 816 15.39 23.47 -44.05
N GLN A 817 15.33 24.71 -44.55
CA GLN A 817 15.23 25.94 -43.75
C GLN A 817 13.94 26.68 -44.10
N LEU A 818 13.21 27.18 -43.10
CA LEU A 818 12.24 28.26 -43.32
C LEU A 818 12.26 29.30 -42.18
N SER A 819 12.10 30.55 -42.60
CA SER A 819 12.15 31.78 -41.79
C SER A 819 10.87 32.01 -40.98
N LEU A 820 10.93 32.94 -40.03
CA LEU A 820 9.73 33.53 -39.43
C LEU A 820 9.96 35.02 -39.17
N ASP A 821 9.20 35.87 -39.86
CA ASP A 821 9.33 37.33 -39.79
C ASP A 821 8.69 37.93 -38.53
N VAL A 822 9.21 39.08 -38.11
CA VAL A 822 8.68 39.86 -36.97
C VAL A 822 7.62 40.86 -37.44
N LEU A 823 6.48 40.91 -36.75
CA LEU A 823 5.47 41.96 -36.87
C LEU A 823 5.06 42.49 -35.49
N GLU A 824 5.20 43.80 -35.29
CA GLU A 824 4.78 44.49 -34.06
C GLU A 824 3.26 44.81 -34.09
N PRO A 825 2.55 44.72 -32.96
CA PRO A 825 1.13 45.09 -32.88
C PRO A 825 0.89 46.57 -32.49
N GLY A 826 0.11 47.28 -33.30
CA GLY A 826 -0.52 48.56 -32.95
C GLY A 826 -1.88 48.40 -32.24
N PRO A 827 -2.44 49.45 -31.60
CA PRO A 827 -3.45 49.26 -30.53
C PRO A 827 -4.94 49.45 -30.89
N LEU A 828 -5.78 48.67 -30.18
CA LEU A 828 -7.08 49.00 -29.55
C LEU A 828 -8.22 49.73 -30.31
N GLU A 829 -9.31 49.00 -30.59
CA GLU A 829 -10.74 49.37 -30.47
C GLU A 829 -11.62 48.10 -30.72
N GLY A 830 -12.87 47.92 -30.27
CA GLY A 830 -13.69 48.72 -29.35
C GLY A 830 -15.18 48.27 -29.17
N GLY A 831 -15.46 47.23 -28.35
CA GLY A 831 -16.70 47.07 -27.56
C GLY A 831 -18.02 46.49 -28.16
N ARG A 832 -18.84 45.89 -27.26
CA ARG A 832 -20.28 45.47 -27.37
C ARG A 832 -20.58 44.30 -28.35
N GLY A 833 -21.60 43.44 -28.16
CA GLY A 833 -22.51 43.21 -27.01
C GLY A 833 -23.85 42.53 -27.41
N PHE A 834 -24.47 41.76 -26.48
CA PHE A 834 -25.82 41.14 -26.53
C PHE A 834 -26.13 40.00 -27.53
N GLY A 835 -27.05 39.10 -27.13
CA GLY A 835 -27.78 38.15 -28.00
C GLY A 835 -27.93 36.74 -27.40
N GLY A 836 -29.13 36.15 -27.42
CA GLY A 836 -29.38 34.78 -26.91
C GLY A 836 -30.69 34.16 -27.42
N ALA A 837 -30.92 32.89 -27.05
CA ALA A 837 -31.98 31.96 -27.52
C ALA A 837 -31.87 31.51 -29.01
N GLY A 838 -32.36 30.33 -29.41
CA GLY A 838 -32.92 29.20 -28.63
C GLY A 838 -33.53 28.08 -29.50
N ASP A 839 -33.76 26.91 -28.89
CA ASP A 839 -34.65 25.77 -29.26
C ASP A 839 -34.60 25.06 -30.66
N ARG A 840 -34.31 23.74 -30.56
CA ARG A 840 -35.02 22.57 -31.17
C ARG A 840 -34.68 21.95 -32.55
N ASP A 841 -34.44 20.63 -32.45
CA ASP A 841 -35.03 19.47 -33.17
C ASP A 841 -34.91 19.31 -34.70
N GLY A 842 -34.37 18.16 -35.13
CA GLY A 842 -34.47 17.64 -36.50
C GLY A 842 -33.58 16.42 -36.80
N GLU A 843 -34.17 15.23 -36.97
CA GLU A 843 -33.46 14.03 -37.44
C GLU A 843 -33.41 13.94 -38.98
N ALA A 844 -32.25 13.59 -39.54
CA ALA A 844 -32.09 12.65 -40.67
C ALA A 844 -30.59 12.41 -40.95
N GLY A 845 -30.21 11.20 -41.38
CA GLY A 845 -28.81 10.81 -41.52
C GLY A 845 -28.27 10.80 -42.96
N ALA A 846 -26.99 11.16 -43.12
CA ALA A 846 -26.18 10.81 -44.29
C ALA A 846 -24.71 10.54 -43.92
N ARG A 847 -24.14 9.52 -44.55
CA ARG A 847 -22.70 9.20 -44.68
C ARG A 847 -22.51 8.70 -46.13
N PRO A 848 -21.31 8.71 -46.73
CA PRO A 848 -19.98 8.89 -46.09
C PRO A 848 -19.07 9.94 -46.77
N GLY A 849 -17.90 10.21 -46.18
CA GLY A 849 -16.73 10.66 -46.96
C GLY A 849 -15.77 11.65 -46.29
N THR A 850 -14.48 11.31 -46.35
CA THR A 850 -13.30 12.20 -46.18
C THR A 850 -13.08 12.88 -44.81
N SER A 851 -11.88 13.45 -44.66
CA SER A 851 -11.18 13.76 -43.41
C SER A 851 -10.76 15.22 -43.32
N LEU A 852 -10.66 15.77 -42.10
CA LEU A 852 -9.82 16.94 -41.82
C LEU A 852 -9.47 17.02 -40.32
N HIS A 853 -8.27 17.55 -40.02
CA HIS A 853 -7.80 17.88 -38.68
C HIS A 853 -7.90 19.40 -38.44
N ALA A 854 -8.41 19.78 -37.27
CA ALA A 854 -8.18 21.02 -36.53
C ALA A 854 -8.41 20.65 -35.04
N HIS A 855 -7.58 20.94 -34.04
CA HIS A 855 -6.66 22.06 -33.80
C HIS A 855 -7.39 23.41 -33.64
N GLU A 856 -7.93 23.63 -32.44
CA GLU A 856 -8.13 24.97 -31.87
C GLU A 856 -7.26 25.12 -30.62
N HIS A 857 -6.50 26.21 -30.54
CA HIS A 857 -5.81 26.60 -29.31
C HIS A 857 -6.77 27.44 -28.45
N ARG A 858 -6.76 27.21 -27.14
CA ARG A 858 -7.13 28.26 -26.17
C ARG A 858 -5.99 28.45 -25.18
N GLN A 859 -5.21 29.50 -25.42
CA GLN A 859 -4.34 30.06 -24.39
C GLN A 859 -5.22 30.66 -23.30
N LEU A 860 -4.92 30.35 -22.04
CA LEU A 860 -5.40 31.10 -20.89
C LEU A 860 -4.21 31.87 -20.33
N SER A 861 -4.20 33.19 -20.54
CA SER A 861 -3.24 34.09 -19.89
C SER A 861 -3.60 34.24 -18.41
N PHE A 862 -2.62 34.00 -17.54
CA PHE A 862 -2.69 34.37 -16.13
C PHE A 862 -1.81 35.59 -15.89
N ASP A 863 -2.44 36.75 -15.73
CA ASP A 863 -1.78 37.93 -15.16
C ASP A 863 -1.66 37.75 -13.64
N VAL A 864 -0.45 37.83 -13.11
CA VAL A 864 -0.18 37.76 -11.66
C VAL A 864 0.35 39.13 -11.20
N PRO A 865 -0.41 39.90 -10.41
CA PRO A 865 0.07 41.18 -9.89
C PRO A 865 1.02 40.99 -8.71
N GLU A 866 2.26 41.46 -8.83
CA GLU A 866 3.21 41.49 -7.72
C GLU A 866 2.87 42.61 -6.71
N PRO A 867 2.93 42.35 -5.37
CA PRO A 867 2.72 43.37 -4.36
C PRO A 867 4.02 44.17 -4.08
N GLY A 868 4.09 45.40 -4.59
CA GLY A 868 5.14 46.35 -4.23
C GLY A 868 4.96 46.94 -2.81
N PRO A 869 6.04 47.30 -2.10
CA PRO A 869 5.96 47.88 -0.75
C PRO A 869 5.63 49.37 -0.77
N LEU A 870 4.84 49.84 0.21
CA LEU A 870 4.61 51.26 0.47
C LEU A 870 4.66 51.56 1.98
N GLU A 871 5.46 52.55 2.37
CA GLU A 871 5.44 53.14 3.69
C GLU A 871 4.36 54.24 3.81
N GLY A 872 3.91 54.49 5.05
CA GLY A 872 3.48 55.83 5.47
C GLY A 872 1.95 56.09 5.50
N GLY A 873 1.36 56.01 6.69
CA GLY A 873 -0.03 56.43 6.90
C GLY A 873 -0.42 56.56 8.38
N ARG A 874 -0.61 57.80 8.86
CA ARG A 874 -1.35 58.11 10.10
C ARG A 874 -2.84 57.86 9.80
N GLY A 875 -3.74 57.44 10.69
CA GLY A 875 -3.85 57.63 12.15
C GLY A 875 -5.24 58.24 12.46
N LEU A 876 -5.74 58.15 13.70
CA LEU A 876 -7.15 58.41 14.13
C LEU A 876 -8.13 57.28 13.75
N GLY A 877 -9.19 56.96 14.50
CA GLY A 877 -9.57 57.40 15.87
C GLY A 877 -11.04 57.05 16.23
N GLY A 878 -11.33 56.86 17.53
CA GLY A 878 -12.66 56.46 18.08
C GLY A 878 -12.74 54.94 18.33
N ALA A 879 -13.05 54.40 19.52
CA ALA A 879 -14.13 54.63 20.51
C ALA A 879 -15.45 53.89 20.15
N GLY A 880 -16.04 53.08 21.03
CA GLY A 880 -15.62 52.73 22.41
C GLY A 880 -16.57 51.71 23.07
N ASP A 881 -16.31 51.45 24.37
CA ASP A 881 -17.19 50.98 25.46
C ASP A 881 -18.12 49.75 25.25
N GLY A 882 -18.17 48.75 26.15
CA GLY A 882 -17.43 48.56 27.41
C GLY A 882 -17.86 47.30 28.20
N ASP A 883 -17.16 47.06 29.31
CA ASP A 883 -17.55 46.40 30.58
C ASP A 883 -18.21 44.99 30.59
N GLY A 884 -17.85 44.03 31.47
CA GLY A 884 -16.88 43.94 32.58
C GLY A 884 -16.66 42.43 32.93
N GLU A 885 -15.98 41.99 33.99
CA GLU A 885 -15.38 42.67 35.15
C GLU A 885 -14.16 41.87 35.71
N GLU A 886 -13.57 42.34 36.82
CA GLU A 886 -12.31 41.92 37.49
C GLU A 886 -12.28 40.45 38.00
N GLY A 887 -11.15 39.84 38.42
CA GLY A 887 -9.75 40.28 38.62
C GLY A 887 -8.88 39.07 39.10
N ALA A 888 -7.62 39.20 39.56
CA ALA A 888 -6.75 40.37 39.78
C ALA A 888 -5.25 39.96 39.77
N GLY A 889 -4.35 40.94 39.57
CA GLY A 889 -2.89 40.80 39.82
C GLY A 889 -2.51 40.99 41.30
N PRO A 890 -1.22 41.20 41.68
CA PRO A 890 -0.08 41.69 40.88
C PRO A 890 1.18 40.77 40.92
N GLY A 891 2.27 41.04 40.20
CA GLY A 891 2.52 42.05 39.15
C GLY A 891 4.03 42.37 39.00
N ALA A 892 4.38 43.07 37.90
CA ALA A 892 5.68 43.69 37.58
C ALA A 892 6.92 42.77 37.41
N SER A 893 7.92 43.03 36.55
CA SER A 893 8.03 43.72 35.24
C SER A 893 9.51 43.79 34.84
N ARG A 894 9.90 43.55 33.57
CA ARG A 894 10.92 44.32 32.82
C ARG A 894 11.17 43.78 31.41
N HIS A 895 11.45 44.69 30.47
CA HIS A 895 11.94 44.38 29.13
C HIS A 895 13.44 44.05 29.11
N ALA A 896 13.85 43.25 28.13
CA ALA A 896 15.14 43.42 27.45
C ALA A 896 15.01 42.94 25.99
N HIS A 897 15.41 43.77 25.02
CA HIS A 897 15.80 43.27 23.69
C HIS A 897 17.19 42.64 23.81
N GLY A 898 17.47 41.57 23.07
CA GLY A 898 18.79 40.98 22.95
C GLY A 898 18.97 40.33 21.57
N HIS A 899 19.89 40.86 20.77
CA HIS A 899 20.28 40.23 19.50
C HIS A 899 21.18 39.02 19.79
N SER A 900 20.77 37.82 19.38
CA SER A 900 21.61 36.63 19.42
C SER A 900 22.40 36.48 18.11
N GLN A 901 23.49 37.23 17.98
CA GLN A 901 24.52 36.92 16.97
C GLN A 901 25.20 35.60 17.36
N LEU A 902 25.40 34.70 16.39
CA LEU A 902 26.09 33.43 16.62
C LEU A 902 27.61 33.61 16.46
N SER A 903 28.30 33.86 17.58
CA SER A 903 29.76 33.82 17.65
C SER A 903 30.27 32.37 17.75
N LEU A 904 31.18 31.97 16.86
CA LEU A 904 31.98 30.76 17.04
C LEU A 904 33.12 31.05 18.01
N ASP A 905 33.12 30.38 19.17
CA ASP A 905 34.32 30.24 20.00
C ASP A 905 35.06 28.93 19.68
N VAL A 906 36.39 29.01 19.62
CA VAL A 906 37.28 27.88 19.31
C VAL A 906 38.05 27.50 20.57
N LEU A 907 37.95 26.23 20.99
CA LEU A 907 38.73 25.68 22.09
C LEU A 907 39.29 24.30 21.71
N GLU A 908 40.61 24.21 21.58
CA GLU A 908 41.37 22.96 21.57
C GLU A 908 41.96 22.65 22.96
N PRO A 909 42.38 21.39 23.26
CA PRO A 909 42.13 20.83 24.59
C PRO A 909 43.34 20.61 25.51
N GLY A 910 43.03 20.61 26.81
CA GLY A 910 43.73 19.84 27.86
C GLY A 910 44.88 20.56 28.59
N PRO A 911 45.55 19.86 29.54
CA PRO A 911 45.13 18.65 30.28
C PRO A 911 45.05 18.92 31.80
N LEU A 912 44.60 17.94 32.62
CA LEU A 912 45.17 17.68 33.96
C LEU A 912 44.59 16.41 34.63
N GLU A 913 45.40 15.80 35.49
CA GLU A 913 45.04 14.71 36.43
C GLU A 913 44.52 15.29 37.76
N GLY A 914 44.09 14.47 38.75
CA GLY A 914 44.09 14.99 40.14
C GLY A 914 43.35 14.26 41.27
N GLY A 915 42.22 13.59 41.02
CA GLY A 915 41.63 12.59 41.94
C GLY A 915 41.07 13.03 43.32
N ARG A 916 40.68 11.99 44.10
CA ARG A 916 39.90 11.95 45.37
C ARG A 916 38.40 12.29 45.23
N GLY A 917 37.48 11.51 45.80
CA GLY A 917 37.60 10.20 46.47
C GLY A 917 36.43 9.86 47.41
N LEU A 918 36.32 8.59 47.82
CA LEU A 918 35.26 7.97 48.66
C LEU A 918 33.90 7.82 47.94
N GLY A 919 33.20 6.67 47.90
CA GLY A 919 33.47 5.28 48.34
C GLY A 919 32.15 4.47 48.34
N GLY A 920 32.09 3.13 48.31
CA GLY A 920 33.12 2.08 48.13
C GLY A 920 32.57 0.66 48.45
N ALA A 921 33.21 -0.39 47.87
CA ALA A 921 33.00 -1.85 48.07
C ALA A 921 31.62 -2.43 47.66
N GLY A 922 31.47 -3.70 47.26
CA GLY A 922 32.41 -4.84 47.05
C GLY A 922 31.57 -6.13 46.85
N ASP A 923 31.98 -7.27 46.26
CA ASP A 923 33.23 -7.73 45.60
C ASP A 923 32.78 -8.65 44.40
N GLY A 924 33.57 -9.00 43.37
CA GLY A 924 34.67 -10.00 43.32
C GLY A 924 34.16 -11.41 42.89
N ASP A 925 34.76 -12.21 42.02
CA ASP A 925 36.00 -12.10 41.20
C ASP A 925 36.00 -13.13 40.03
N GLU A 926 36.81 -12.87 38.98
CA GLU A 926 37.55 -13.80 38.05
C GLU A 926 36.82 -15.01 37.35
N GLU A 927 37.26 -15.63 36.23
CA GLU A 927 38.47 -15.56 35.39
C GLU A 927 38.18 -15.40 33.86
N ALA A 928 39.12 -14.70 33.22
CA ALA A 928 39.77 -14.82 31.89
C ALA A 928 39.49 -15.97 30.88
N GLY A 929 39.68 -15.69 29.57
CA GLY A 929 39.85 -16.75 28.54
C GLY A 929 39.77 -16.39 27.03
N ALA A 930 40.86 -15.84 26.46
CA ALA A 930 41.33 -15.97 25.05
C ALA A 930 40.42 -15.77 23.79
N GLY A 931 40.86 -14.89 22.87
CA GLY A 931 40.73 -15.08 21.40
C GLY A 931 41.93 -15.88 20.84
N PRO A 932 42.12 -16.09 19.50
CA PRO A 932 42.09 -15.00 18.50
C PRO A 932 41.68 -15.35 17.03
N GLY A 933 41.53 -14.30 16.19
CA GLY A 933 41.68 -14.35 14.71
C GLY A 933 40.57 -15.04 13.89
N ALA A 934 40.60 -15.04 12.55
CA ALA A 934 41.22 -14.12 11.58
C ALA A 934 40.60 -14.38 10.17
N SER A 935 40.62 -13.37 9.30
CA SER A 935 40.18 -13.36 7.89
C SER A 935 40.43 -14.60 7.01
N LEU A 936 39.53 -14.88 6.05
CA LEU A 936 39.88 -14.97 4.61
C LEU A 936 38.65 -15.03 3.67
N HIS A 937 38.86 -14.69 2.39
CA HIS A 937 37.87 -14.74 1.32
C HIS A 937 37.67 -16.16 0.74
N ALA A 938 36.49 -16.40 0.16
CA ALA A 938 36.32 -17.33 -0.96
C ALA A 938 35.24 -16.80 -1.93
N HIS A 939 35.63 -16.53 -3.18
CA HIS A 939 34.73 -16.50 -4.33
C HIS A 939 34.47 -17.94 -4.77
N GLU A 940 33.29 -18.25 -5.34
CA GLU A 940 33.21 -18.70 -6.74
C GLU A 940 31.76 -18.81 -7.27
N HIS A 941 31.63 -18.83 -8.60
CA HIS A 941 30.35 -19.05 -9.30
C HIS A 941 30.20 -20.54 -9.68
N GLY A 942 28.97 -21.07 -9.69
CA GLY A 942 28.70 -22.41 -10.20
C GLY A 942 27.23 -22.65 -10.57
N LYS A 943 26.88 -22.49 -11.86
CA LYS A 943 25.60 -22.98 -12.41
C LYS A 943 25.81 -24.37 -13.04
N SER A 944 24.90 -25.30 -12.81
CA SER A 944 24.17 -26.01 -13.89
C SER A 944 23.16 -27.03 -13.32
N CYS A 945 22.20 -27.42 -14.16
CA CYS A 945 21.23 -28.47 -13.90
C CYS A 945 21.68 -29.81 -14.53
N LEU A 946 21.00 -30.90 -14.17
CA LEU A 946 20.58 -32.06 -15.02
C LEU A 946 21.60 -32.63 -16.04
N ASP A 947 21.87 -33.93 -16.11
CA ASP A 947 20.97 -35.09 -16.00
C ASP A 947 21.72 -36.36 -15.59
N LEU A 948 21.00 -37.37 -15.06
CA LEU A 948 21.13 -38.77 -15.49
C LEU A 948 19.97 -39.62 -14.93
N GLU A 949 19.41 -40.49 -15.77
CA GLU A 949 18.20 -41.26 -15.49
C GLU A 949 18.48 -42.78 -15.50
N LYS A 950 17.71 -43.54 -14.70
CA LYS A 950 17.69 -45.03 -14.63
C LYS A 950 18.92 -45.65 -13.91
N SER A 951 18.82 -46.75 -13.15
CA SER A 951 17.74 -47.75 -13.05
C SER A 951 17.61 -48.43 -11.66
N ARG A 952 16.35 -48.71 -11.29
CA ARG A 952 15.76 -49.84 -10.52
C ARG A 952 16.66 -51.05 -10.13
N PRO A 953 16.23 -51.91 -9.16
CA PRO A 953 15.47 -51.64 -7.93
C PRO A 953 15.88 -52.51 -6.71
N ALA A 954 15.40 -52.13 -5.51
CA ALA A 954 15.05 -53.06 -4.42
C ALA A 954 13.97 -52.39 -3.54
#